data_AF-A0A925AL90-F1
#
_entry.id   AF-A0A925AL90-F1
#
_cell.length_a   1.000
_cell.length_b   1.000
_cell.length_c   1.000
_cell.angle_alpha   90.00
_cell.angle_beta   90.00
_cell.angle_gamma   90.00
#
_symmetry.space_group_name_H-M   'P 1'
#
loop_
_entity.id
_entity.type
_entity.pdbx_description
1 polymer ?
#
loop_
_entity_poly.entity_id
_entity_poly.type
_entity_poly.pdbx_seq_one_letter_code
_entity_poly.pdbx_strand_id
1 'polypeptide(L)'
;MNLTDIQGGQVNFTNSANETLGTNFLNLANAKLNISSPPAFLVHESMTWRNNGALLTGSEIVIEASAELTFYGTNAKQFNDGTILNYGTMNSDGGGDIDRWTETGNIYNYGLWKFNVPVNGSAFIQHQHVFNYENIEKIGVGYVSFFIDGTFLDFGLPSVIVKQGAIGISTSSQGHELKGHWQVDAGATLSINSSDADKFVPIETYRFINKGTVNGGLNFLGGGTTILEGNGVYERLGVSQAGTEVHLDGSPEVTKEFRMSGGHIILHSYDLRLGTSLMSVGGNYDSYIKTNGLGSLVRTCPIGYPVFFPVGNGDFAQLVIRLSAGSTQDQVRVRVKDTFFTEYNGNTPACTEEIPVGVVAHTWFVSEETAGGTNAEVWPYWLTTAERSGFDRDNCTLGHYVSGNWQANGFGVAYQGGPINSLQRSNITSFGLFSVYDAGHEPDVNFTAPTPTANSPLCEWSTLQLHANTTADVQWTGPNGFQSNIENPSIPGIQLSQGGVYTLSVSQYGCPAQHKNVNVQVYAEPNPSIIGPDQIQTDESATLTANGGTSYLWSTGETEQSITVWPTQTTDYQVTVSNIPGCEGNAHHTVQVLGASATDEAASNFGAMKIAPNPTTDATMLTFESATTGEAQLSITDARGAQMRKERIAIVNGSNQRSISLADFPAGAYQLSLITQSEVKTMRVVKLKSE
;
A
#
# COMPACT_ATOMS: atom_id res chain seq x y z
N MET A 1 -49.59 -10.47 -71.73
CA MET A 1 -50.36 -11.31 -70.76
C MET A 1 -51.84 -11.03 -70.92
N ASN A 2 -52.66 -12.06 -71.01
CA ASN A 2 -54.12 -11.94 -70.90
C ASN A 2 -54.55 -12.42 -69.51
N LEU A 3 -55.43 -11.67 -68.84
CA LEU A 3 -56.02 -12.03 -67.56
C LEU A 3 -57.05 -13.13 -67.81
N THR A 4 -56.85 -14.32 -67.24
CA THR A 4 -57.68 -15.49 -67.58
C THR A 4 -58.73 -15.83 -66.54
N ASP A 5 -58.53 -15.51 -65.26
CA ASP A 5 -59.57 -15.69 -64.22
C ASP A 5 -59.28 -14.89 -62.93
N ILE A 6 -60.35 -14.58 -62.18
CA ILE A 6 -60.30 -14.11 -60.78
C ILE A 6 -61.32 -14.92 -59.96
N GLN A 7 -60.84 -15.85 -59.15
CA GLN A 7 -61.64 -16.52 -58.11
C GLN A 7 -60.90 -16.57 -56.78
N GLY A 8 -61.63 -16.34 -55.68
CA GLY A 8 -61.13 -16.55 -54.31
C GLY A 8 -59.99 -15.61 -53.86
N GLY A 9 -59.77 -14.47 -54.53
CA GLY A 9 -58.68 -13.55 -54.22
C GLY A 9 -57.34 -13.88 -54.90
N GLN A 10 -57.35 -14.77 -55.90
CA GLN A 10 -56.19 -15.05 -56.76
C GLN A 10 -56.41 -14.51 -58.17
N VAL A 11 -55.35 -13.97 -58.78
CA VAL A 11 -55.36 -13.44 -60.14
C VAL A 11 -54.39 -14.27 -60.98
N ASN A 12 -54.90 -14.93 -62.02
CA ASN A 12 -54.12 -15.80 -62.89
C ASN A 12 -53.83 -15.14 -64.24
N PHE A 13 -52.57 -15.20 -64.68
CA PHE A 13 -52.13 -14.73 -65.99
C PHE A 13 -51.53 -15.88 -66.78
N THR A 14 -51.79 -15.93 -68.09
CA THR A 14 -51.00 -16.73 -69.01
C THR A 14 -50.30 -15.84 -70.03
N ASN A 15 -49.07 -16.22 -70.37
CA ASN A 15 -48.33 -15.62 -71.47
C ASN A 15 -47.99 -16.69 -72.51
N SER A 16 -48.34 -16.43 -73.75
CA SER A 16 -47.89 -17.19 -74.90
C SER A 16 -46.92 -16.31 -75.69
N ALA A 17 -45.64 -16.68 -75.65
CA ALA A 17 -44.49 -16.10 -76.37
C ALA A 17 -43.67 -15.00 -75.66
N ASN A 18 -42.35 -15.06 -75.93
CA ASN A 18 -41.25 -14.23 -75.41
C ASN A 18 -41.40 -12.73 -75.73
N GLU A 19 -42.23 -12.01 -74.98
CA GLU A 19 -42.27 -10.55 -75.02
C GLU A 19 -41.70 -9.90 -73.76
N THR A 20 -40.97 -8.80 -73.97
CA THR A 20 -40.34 -7.97 -72.93
C THR A 20 -41.38 -7.06 -72.28
N LEU A 21 -41.47 -7.07 -70.94
CA LEU A 21 -42.39 -6.20 -70.20
C LEU A 21 -41.89 -4.75 -70.17
N GLY A 22 -42.66 -3.84 -70.76
CA GLY A 22 -42.56 -2.41 -70.51
C GLY A 22 -43.24 -2.03 -69.20
N THR A 23 -42.69 -1.03 -68.51
CA THR A 23 -43.10 -0.47 -67.22
C THR A 23 -44.60 -0.22 -67.11
N ASN A 24 -45.32 -1.07 -66.39
CA ASN A 24 -46.67 -0.77 -65.89
C ASN A 24 -46.86 -1.35 -64.49
N PHE A 25 -47.43 -0.53 -63.62
CA PHE A 25 -47.55 -0.78 -62.17
C PHE A 25 -48.69 -1.76 -61.87
N LEU A 26 -48.37 -2.87 -61.20
CA LEU A 26 -49.36 -3.79 -60.65
C LEU A 26 -49.52 -3.51 -59.15
N ASN A 27 -50.70 -3.06 -58.72
CA ASN A 27 -51.00 -2.82 -57.30
C ASN A 27 -52.03 -3.86 -56.83
N LEU A 28 -51.60 -4.83 -56.03
CA LEU A 28 -52.45 -5.90 -55.50
C LEU A 28 -52.47 -5.79 -53.97
N ALA A 29 -53.58 -5.27 -53.42
CA ALA A 29 -53.84 -5.36 -51.99
C ALA A 29 -54.40 -6.75 -51.67
N ASN A 30 -53.70 -7.51 -50.82
CA ASN A 30 -54.12 -8.79 -50.22
C ASN A 30 -54.25 -10.02 -51.14
N ALA A 31 -53.57 -10.09 -52.29
CA ALA A 31 -53.55 -11.29 -53.13
C ALA A 31 -52.22 -12.07 -53.00
N LYS A 32 -52.29 -13.41 -52.87
CA LYS A 32 -51.14 -14.31 -53.03
C LYS A 32 -50.91 -14.56 -54.53
N LEU A 33 -49.73 -14.22 -55.04
CA LEU A 33 -49.33 -14.47 -56.43
C LEU A 33 -48.74 -15.88 -56.55
N ASN A 34 -49.31 -16.74 -57.39
CA ASN A 34 -48.77 -18.08 -57.68
C ASN A 34 -48.47 -18.17 -59.18
N ILE A 35 -47.21 -18.40 -59.55
CA ILE A 35 -46.78 -18.54 -60.94
C ILE A 35 -46.57 -20.03 -61.22
N SER A 36 -47.55 -20.67 -61.85
CA SER A 36 -47.46 -22.07 -62.25
C SER A 36 -46.84 -22.20 -63.64
N SER A 37 -45.62 -22.75 -63.70
CA SER A 37 -44.77 -23.05 -64.87
C SER A 37 -43.84 -21.91 -65.37
N PRO A 38 -42.65 -22.25 -65.91
CA PRO A 38 -41.53 -21.32 -65.98
C PRO A 38 -41.53 -20.50 -67.27
N PRO A 39 -41.38 -19.17 -67.16
CA PRO A 39 -40.63 -18.40 -68.14
C PRO A 39 -39.39 -17.80 -67.49
N ALA A 40 -38.26 -17.85 -68.21
CA ALA A 40 -37.07 -17.12 -67.86
C ALA A 40 -37.36 -15.60 -67.92
N PHE A 41 -37.38 -14.94 -66.77
CA PHE A 41 -37.43 -13.47 -66.71
C PHE A 41 -36.01 -12.90 -66.77
N LEU A 42 -35.75 -12.02 -67.74
CA LEU A 42 -34.58 -11.13 -67.74
C LEU A 42 -34.94 -9.87 -66.95
N VAL A 43 -34.33 -9.68 -65.79
CA VAL A 43 -34.50 -8.48 -64.96
C VAL A 43 -33.48 -7.41 -65.40
N HIS A 44 -33.97 -6.22 -65.75
CA HIS A 44 -33.14 -5.04 -66.04
C HIS A 44 -33.13 -4.07 -64.84
N GLU A 45 -32.11 -3.22 -64.80
CA GLU A 45 -31.54 -2.43 -63.68
C GLU A 45 -32.45 -1.47 -62.85
N SER A 46 -33.77 -1.61 -62.79
CA SER A 46 -34.60 -0.65 -62.03
C SER A 46 -36.01 -1.12 -61.64
N MET A 47 -36.12 -2.19 -60.85
CA MET A 47 -37.39 -2.53 -60.17
C MET A 47 -37.32 -2.20 -58.67
N THR A 48 -38.23 -1.33 -58.20
CA THR A 48 -38.42 -1.00 -56.78
C THR A 48 -39.65 -1.71 -56.23
N TRP A 49 -39.49 -2.49 -55.16
CA TRP A 49 -40.58 -3.18 -54.48
C TRP A 49 -41.07 -2.36 -53.28
N ARG A 50 -42.37 -2.42 -52.96
CA ARG A 50 -42.98 -1.79 -51.79
C ARG A 50 -43.89 -2.78 -51.07
N ASN A 51 -43.86 -2.78 -49.74
CA ASN A 51 -44.86 -3.46 -48.90
C ASN A 51 -45.60 -2.40 -48.07
N ASN A 52 -46.93 -2.35 -48.14
CA ASN A 52 -47.77 -1.36 -47.45
C ASN A 52 -47.33 0.11 -47.63
N GLY A 53 -46.88 0.49 -48.82
CA GLY A 53 -46.58 1.88 -49.17
C GLY A 53 -45.19 2.39 -48.76
N ALA A 54 -44.39 1.62 -48.02
CA ALA A 54 -42.99 1.94 -47.74
C ALA A 54 -42.06 1.47 -48.88
N LEU A 55 -41.07 2.30 -49.24
CA LEU A 55 -39.98 1.88 -50.14
C LEU A 55 -39.19 0.76 -49.46
N LEU A 56 -39.03 -0.40 -50.10
CA LEU A 56 -37.99 -1.35 -49.70
C LEU A 56 -36.68 -0.88 -50.31
N THR A 57 -35.94 -0.06 -49.57
CA THR A 57 -34.52 0.21 -49.82
C THR A 57 -33.72 -0.57 -48.78
N GLY A 58 -33.08 -1.67 -49.20
CA GLY A 58 -32.12 -2.41 -48.38
C GLY A 58 -32.36 -3.93 -48.32
N SER A 59 -31.45 -4.69 -48.94
CA SER A 59 -30.65 -5.77 -48.33
C SER A 59 -31.21 -6.68 -47.19
N GLU A 60 -32.52 -6.94 -47.08
CA GLU A 60 -33.05 -7.87 -46.06
C GLU A 60 -34.01 -8.93 -46.63
N ILE A 61 -33.66 -10.21 -46.44
CA ILE A 61 -34.54 -11.37 -46.66
C ILE A 61 -34.84 -11.98 -45.29
N VAL A 62 -36.13 -12.07 -44.93
CA VAL A 62 -36.62 -12.71 -43.70
C VAL A 62 -37.40 -13.96 -44.10
N ILE A 63 -36.97 -15.14 -43.65
CA ILE A 63 -37.71 -16.41 -43.85
C ILE A 63 -38.52 -16.69 -42.60
N GLU A 64 -39.81 -16.35 -42.63
CA GLU A 64 -40.80 -16.81 -41.64
C GLU A 64 -41.43 -18.13 -42.09
N ALA A 65 -41.78 -18.97 -41.12
CA ALA A 65 -42.24 -20.34 -41.33
C ALA A 65 -43.37 -20.45 -42.39
N SER A 66 -43.28 -21.51 -43.20
CA SER A 66 -44.27 -21.94 -44.19
C SER A 66 -44.35 -21.16 -45.52
N ALA A 67 -43.37 -20.31 -45.84
CA ALA A 67 -43.22 -19.76 -47.18
C ALA A 67 -42.03 -20.42 -47.91
N GLU A 68 -42.33 -21.16 -48.99
CA GLU A 68 -41.35 -21.46 -50.04
C GLU A 68 -41.00 -20.16 -50.75
N LEU A 69 -39.70 -19.81 -50.76
CA LEU A 69 -39.18 -18.75 -51.63
C LEU A 69 -38.05 -19.35 -52.45
N THR A 70 -38.39 -19.76 -53.68
CA THR A 70 -37.45 -20.40 -54.60
C THR A 70 -36.99 -19.37 -55.63
N PHE A 71 -35.73 -18.94 -55.58
CA PHE A 71 -35.12 -18.21 -56.68
C PHE A 71 -34.52 -19.19 -57.68
N TYR A 72 -35.18 -19.41 -58.81
CA TYR A 72 -34.56 -20.06 -59.96
C TYR A 72 -33.85 -19.01 -60.81
N GLY A 73 -32.57 -18.80 -60.55
CA GLY A 73 -31.67 -18.06 -61.43
C GLY A 73 -30.56 -18.97 -61.92
N THR A 74 -30.62 -19.46 -63.15
CA THR A 74 -29.57 -20.29 -63.78
C THR A 74 -28.34 -19.51 -64.24
N ASN A 75 -28.24 -18.21 -63.97
CA ASN A 75 -27.13 -17.39 -64.46
C ASN A 75 -26.45 -16.64 -63.32
N ALA A 76 -25.36 -17.23 -62.82
CA ALA A 76 -24.25 -16.52 -62.21
C ALA A 76 -23.79 -15.40 -63.17
N LYS A 77 -23.67 -14.16 -62.68
CA LYS A 77 -23.02 -13.10 -63.46
C LYS A 77 -21.51 -13.22 -63.24
N GLN A 78 -20.81 -13.73 -64.25
CA GLN A 78 -19.35 -13.68 -64.33
C GLN A 78 -18.96 -12.28 -64.80
N PHE A 79 -18.25 -11.52 -63.97
CA PHE A 79 -17.61 -10.27 -64.38
C PHE A 79 -16.37 -10.61 -65.23
N ASN A 80 -15.96 -9.71 -66.12
CA ASN A 80 -14.84 -9.94 -67.05
C ASN A 80 -13.48 -10.13 -66.36
N ASP A 81 -13.40 -9.93 -65.04
CA ASP A 81 -12.25 -10.21 -64.17
C ASP A 81 -12.34 -11.57 -63.44
N GLY A 82 -13.41 -12.34 -63.66
CA GLY A 82 -13.65 -13.65 -63.06
C GLY A 82 -14.50 -13.63 -61.78
N THR A 83 -15.02 -12.49 -61.34
CA THR A 83 -15.87 -12.39 -60.13
C THR A 83 -17.26 -12.99 -60.39
N ILE A 84 -17.86 -13.68 -59.41
CA ILE A 84 -19.26 -14.17 -59.46
C ILE A 84 -20.01 -13.64 -58.22
N LEU A 85 -21.11 -12.91 -58.44
CA LEU A 85 -21.99 -12.39 -57.39
C LEU A 85 -23.21 -13.31 -57.22
N ASN A 86 -23.44 -13.81 -56.00
CA ASN A 86 -24.57 -14.68 -55.69
C ASN A 86 -25.40 -14.12 -54.52
N TYR A 87 -26.72 -14.01 -54.69
CA TYR A 87 -27.68 -13.61 -53.65
C TYR A 87 -28.44 -14.86 -53.19
N GLY A 88 -28.20 -15.35 -51.97
CA GLY A 88 -28.70 -16.65 -51.53
C GLY A 88 -29.33 -16.65 -50.14
N THR A 89 -30.45 -17.37 -50.03
CA THR A 89 -31.09 -17.84 -48.79
C THR A 89 -31.28 -19.36 -48.93
N MET A 90 -31.02 -20.14 -47.87
CA MET A 90 -31.18 -21.60 -47.86
C MET A 90 -32.40 -22.03 -47.04
N ASN A 91 -33.24 -22.90 -47.61
CA ASN A 91 -34.37 -23.55 -46.96
C ASN A 91 -34.02 -25.00 -46.63
N SER A 92 -34.51 -25.51 -45.48
CA SER A 92 -34.48 -26.93 -45.15
C SER A 92 -35.80 -27.58 -45.56
N ASP A 93 -35.74 -28.54 -46.47
CA ASP A 93 -36.90 -29.36 -46.83
C ASP A 93 -37.30 -30.25 -45.65
N GLY A 94 -38.59 -30.29 -45.34
CA GLY A 94 -39.11 -31.04 -44.21
C GLY A 94 -38.69 -32.52 -44.24
N GLY A 95 -37.92 -32.94 -43.23
CA GLY A 95 -37.69 -34.34 -42.91
C GLY A 95 -36.73 -35.08 -43.86
N GLY A 96 -35.43 -34.75 -43.80
CA GLY A 96 -34.38 -35.55 -44.43
C GLY A 96 -33.03 -34.84 -44.38
N ASP A 97 -32.01 -35.54 -43.89
CA ASP A 97 -30.64 -35.05 -43.71
C ASP A 97 -29.98 -34.59 -45.02
N ILE A 98 -29.19 -33.50 -44.92
CA ILE A 98 -28.11 -33.06 -45.82
C ILE A 98 -28.55 -32.25 -47.06
N ASP A 99 -28.55 -30.93 -46.93
CA ASP A 99 -28.22 -30.04 -48.04
C ASP A 99 -26.70 -29.83 -48.08
N ARG A 100 -26.04 -30.42 -49.08
CA ARG A 100 -24.61 -30.25 -49.35
C ARG A 100 -24.42 -29.36 -50.57
N TRP A 101 -24.06 -28.10 -50.35
CA TRP A 101 -23.64 -27.20 -51.43
C TRP A 101 -22.16 -27.42 -51.73
N THR A 102 -21.83 -27.80 -52.98
CA THR A 102 -20.44 -27.98 -53.45
C THR A 102 -20.24 -27.13 -54.70
N GLU A 103 -19.40 -26.10 -54.64
CA GLU A 103 -19.03 -25.27 -55.79
C GLU A 103 -17.52 -25.31 -56.06
N THR A 104 -17.14 -25.29 -57.34
CA THR A 104 -15.76 -25.41 -57.85
C THR A 104 -15.16 -24.08 -58.35
N GLY A 105 -15.62 -22.93 -57.84
CA GLY A 105 -15.11 -21.58 -58.17
C GLY A 105 -15.01 -20.67 -56.95
N ASN A 106 -14.52 -19.43 -57.07
CA ASN A 106 -14.48 -18.47 -55.94
C ASN A 106 -15.88 -17.89 -55.65
N ILE A 107 -16.29 -17.82 -54.38
CA ILE A 107 -17.53 -17.17 -53.96
C ILE A 107 -17.21 -15.80 -53.36
N TYR A 108 -17.79 -14.74 -53.94
CA TYR A 108 -17.76 -13.38 -53.39
C TYR A 108 -19.17 -12.96 -52.99
N ASN A 109 -19.39 -12.75 -51.69
CA ASN A 109 -20.68 -12.31 -51.17
C ASN A 109 -20.58 -10.99 -50.39
N TYR A 110 -21.35 -10.00 -50.83
CA TYR A 110 -21.42 -8.65 -50.27
C TYR A 110 -22.74 -8.39 -49.49
N GLY A 111 -23.25 -9.41 -48.77
CA GLY A 111 -24.52 -9.34 -48.07
C GLY A 111 -24.58 -10.20 -46.80
N LEU A 112 -25.70 -10.06 -46.05
CA LEU A 112 -25.95 -10.79 -44.80
C LEU A 112 -26.59 -12.16 -45.05
N TRP A 113 -25.92 -13.22 -44.61
CA TRP A 113 -26.43 -14.60 -44.59
C TRP A 113 -27.12 -14.87 -43.25
N LYS A 114 -28.45 -14.93 -43.23
CA LYS A 114 -29.22 -15.37 -42.05
C LYS A 114 -29.59 -16.85 -42.14
N PHE A 115 -29.17 -17.64 -41.17
CA PHE A 115 -29.48 -19.06 -41.06
C PHE A 115 -30.49 -19.31 -39.92
N ASN A 116 -31.66 -19.87 -40.26
CA ASN A 116 -32.68 -20.26 -39.28
C ASN A 116 -32.95 -21.78 -39.32
N VAL A 117 -31.95 -22.56 -38.90
CA VAL A 117 -32.05 -24.04 -38.91
C VAL A 117 -32.80 -24.54 -37.67
N PRO A 118 -33.84 -25.40 -37.79
CA PRO A 118 -34.63 -25.93 -36.67
C PRO A 118 -33.86 -26.98 -35.84
N VAL A 119 -34.39 -27.39 -34.67
CA VAL A 119 -33.70 -28.24 -33.67
C VAL A 119 -33.01 -29.48 -34.25
N ASN A 120 -33.66 -30.14 -35.21
CA ASN A 120 -33.16 -31.37 -35.83
C ASN A 120 -32.59 -31.16 -37.24
N GLY A 121 -32.43 -29.91 -37.68
CA GLY A 121 -31.90 -29.60 -39.00
C GLY A 121 -30.38 -29.48 -39.00
N SER A 122 -29.76 -29.87 -40.10
CA SER A 122 -28.34 -29.65 -40.38
C SER A 122 -28.17 -29.02 -41.78
N ALA A 123 -27.24 -28.06 -41.90
CA ALA A 123 -26.87 -27.48 -43.19
C ALA A 123 -25.34 -27.57 -43.39
N PHE A 124 -24.90 -27.99 -44.57
CA PHE A 124 -23.49 -28.20 -44.87
C PHE A 124 -23.07 -27.40 -46.10
N ILE A 125 -22.14 -26.46 -45.89
CA ILE A 125 -21.52 -25.69 -46.97
C ILE A 125 -20.11 -26.20 -47.14
N GLN A 126 -19.78 -26.77 -48.29
CA GLN A 126 -18.43 -27.20 -48.62
C GLN A 126 -17.87 -26.36 -49.76
N HIS A 127 -16.70 -25.79 -49.56
CA HIS A 127 -16.07 -24.91 -50.54
C HIS A 127 -14.59 -25.25 -50.76
N GLN A 128 -14.18 -25.41 -52.03
CA GLN A 128 -12.83 -25.88 -52.39
C GLN A 128 -11.83 -24.77 -52.76
N HIS A 129 -12.29 -23.51 -52.87
CA HIS A 129 -11.46 -22.36 -53.26
C HIS A 129 -11.63 -21.19 -52.28
N VAL A 130 -11.73 -19.94 -52.75
CA VAL A 130 -11.86 -18.74 -51.91
C VAL A 130 -13.30 -18.55 -51.44
N PHE A 131 -13.50 -18.52 -50.12
CA PHE A 131 -14.79 -18.23 -49.49
C PHE A 131 -14.79 -16.83 -48.88
N ASN A 132 -15.53 -15.89 -49.49
CA ASN A 132 -15.70 -14.53 -48.98
C ASN A 132 -17.14 -14.25 -48.55
N TYR A 133 -17.29 -13.72 -47.33
CA TYR A 133 -18.57 -13.27 -46.79
C TYR A 133 -18.41 -11.90 -46.14
N GLU A 134 -19.48 -11.11 -46.15
CA GLU A 134 -19.57 -9.88 -45.35
C GLU A 134 -20.25 -10.11 -44.01
N ASN A 135 -21.37 -10.84 -43.91
CA ASN A 135 -21.99 -11.10 -42.61
C ASN A 135 -22.71 -12.45 -42.56
N ILE A 136 -22.57 -13.20 -41.46
CA ILE A 136 -23.23 -14.46 -41.16
C ILE A 136 -23.96 -14.31 -39.81
N GLU A 137 -25.25 -14.59 -39.78
CA GLU A 137 -26.06 -14.58 -38.56
C GLU A 137 -26.84 -15.90 -38.43
N LYS A 138 -26.70 -16.61 -37.32
CA LYS A 138 -27.42 -17.86 -37.02
C LYS A 138 -28.41 -17.64 -35.88
N ILE A 139 -29.70 -17.77 -36.18
CA ILE A 139 -30.81 -17.54 -35.24
C ILE A 139 -31.58 -18.80 -34.84
N GLY A 140 -31.47 -19.88 -35.61
CA GLY A 140 -32.13 -21.15 -35.30
C GLY A 140 -31.34 -22.03 -34.32
N VAL A 141 -31.95 -23.11 -33.82
CA VAL A 141 -31.37 -24.03 -32.82
C VAL A 141 -30.62 -25.24 -33.41
N GLY A 142 -30.73 -25.49 -34.71
CA GLY A 142 -30.01 -26.58 -35.41
C GLY A 142 -28.55 -26.27 -35.74
N TYR A 143 -27.90 -27.14 -36.51
CA TYR A 143 -26.46 -27.09 -36.81
C TYR A 143 -26.16 -26.57 -38.23
N VAL A 144 -25.15 -25.72 -38.37
CA VAL A 144 -24.61 -25.30 -39.69
C VAL A 144 -23.11 -25.59 -39.70
N SER A 145 -22.60 -26.24 -40.75
CA SER A 145 -21.18 -26.53 -40.91
C SER A 145 -20.63 -25.88 -42.17
N PHE A 146 -19.49 -25.21 -42.03
CA PHE A 146 -18.67 -24.73 -43.13
C PHE A 146 -17.43 -25.62 -43.23
N PHE A 147 -17.22 -26.25 -44.38
CA PHE A 147 -16.01 -26.99 -44.73
C PHE A 147 -15.25 -26.20 -45.78
N ILE A 148 -14.07 -25.71 -45.43
CA ILE A 148 -13.26 -24.85 -46.29
C ILE A 148 -11.97 -25.60 -46.65
N ASP A 149 -11.87 -25.95 -47.94
CA ASP A 149 -10.78 -26.71 -48.57
C ASP A 149 -9.79 -25.82 -49.36
N GLY A 150 -9.98 -24.49 -49.39
CA GLY A 150 -9.17 -23.52 -50.16
C GLY A 150 -8.75 -22.27 -49.37
N THR A 151 -8.01 -21.33 -49.98
CA THR A 151 -7.44 -20.14 -49.30
C THR A 151 -8.51 -19.10 -48.94
N PHE A 152 -8.50 -18.60 -47.70
CA PHE A 152 -9.31 -17.44 -47.31
C PHE A 152 -8.69 -16.16 -47.91
N LEU A 153 -9.39 -15.44 -48.79
CA LEU A 153 -8.89 -14.22 -49.45
C LEU A 153 -9.87 -13.06 -49.26
N ASP A 154 -9.70 -12.42 -48.11
CA ASP A 154 -10.34 -11.22 -47.55
C ASP A 154 -10.70 -10.11 -48.57
N PHE A 155 -11.93 -9.58 -48.45
CA PHE A 155 -12.24 -8.16 -48.68
C PHE A 155 -13.43 -7.70 -47.80
N GLY A 156 -13.13 -7.08 -46.66
CA GLY A 156 -14.07 -6.31 -45.84
C GLY A 156 -14.26 -6.93 -44.46
N LEU A 157 -14.49 -6.14 -43.39
CA LEU A 157 -14.62 -6.61 -41.99
C LEU A 157 -15.87 -7.48 -41.82
N PRO A 158 -15.80 -8.83 -41.89
CA PRO A 158 -17.00 -9.62 -41.88
C PRO A 158 -17.53 -9.75 -40.46
N SER A 159 -18.83 -9.97 -40.23
CA SER A 159 -19.33 -10.39 -38.90
C SER A 159 -19.92 -11.78 -38.91
N VAL A 160 -19.53 -12.63 -37.96
CA VAL A 160 -20.14 -13.94 -37.68
C VAL A 160 -20.81 -13.88 -36.32
N ILE A 161 -22.13 -14.00 -36.30
CA ILE A 161 -22.96 -13.92 -35.10
C ILE A 161 -23.73 -15.23 -34.94
N VAL A 162 -23.39 -15.99 -33.90
CA VAL A 162 -24.10 -17.20 -33.48
C VAL A 162 -25.04 -16.85 -32.34
N LYS A 163 -26.31 -16.55 -32.66
CA LYS A 163 -27.31 -16.21 -31.63
C LYS A 163 -27.87 -17.45 -30.93
N GLN A 164 -28.07 -18.56 -31.67
CA GLN A 164 -28.58 -19.82 -31.15
C GLN A 164 -28.03 -21.03 -31.93
N GLY A 165 -28.13 -22.22 -31.34
CA GLY A 165 -27.70 -23.46 -31.96
C GLY A 165 -26.19 -23.55 -32.10
N ALA A 166 -25.72 -24.23 -33.13
CA ALA A 166 -24.29 -24.45 -33.33
C ALA A 166 -23.83 -24.13 -34.77
N ILE A 167 -22.69 -23.48 -34.88
CA ILE A 167 -21.94 -23.33 -36.14
C ILE A 167 -20.64 -24.13 -36.02
N GLY A 168 -20.35 -24.98 -36.99
CA GLY A 168 -19.05 -25.62 -37.18
C GLY A 168 -18.27 -24.97 -38.31
N ILE A 169 -16.98 -24.75 -38.09
CA ILE A 169 -16.02 -24.32 -39.12
C ILE A 169 -14.93 -25.36 -39.15
N SER A 170 -14.71 -25.97 -40.30
CA SER A 170 -13.69 -26.97 -40.51
C SER A 170 -12.72 -26.49 -41.59
N THR A 171 -11.44 -26.37 -41.24
CA THR A 171 -10.37 -25.98 -42.19
C THR A 171 -9.50 -27.18 -42.51
N SER A 172 -9.17 -27.42 -43.79
CA SER A 172 -8.44 -28.62 -44.21
C SER A 172 -6.92 -28.45 -44.42
N SER A 173 -6.38 -27.22 -44.38
CA SER A 173 -4.95 -26.98 -44.62
C SER A 173 -4.31 -25.97 -43.65
N GLN A 174 -2.97 -26.01 -43.54
CA GLN A 174 -2.19 -24.96 -42.87
C GLN A 174 -2.42 -23.60 -43.53
N GLY A 175 -2.53 -22.54 -42.72
CA GLY A 175 -2.53 -21.14 -43.19
C GLY A 175 -3.88 -20.48 -43.35
N HIS A 176 -4.97 -21.10 -42.87
CA HIS A 176 -6.29 -20.46 -42.82
C HIS A 176 -6.35 -19.57 -41.58
N GLU A 177 -6.71 -18.32 -41.79
CA GLU A 177 -6.85 -17.32 -40.73
C GLU A 177 -8.28 -16.80 -40.74
N LEU A 178 -8.95 -16.91 -39.58
CA LEU A 178 -10.24 -16.30 -39.37
C LEU A 178 -10.06 -14.79 -39.20
N LYS A 179 -10.92 -13.99 -39.82
CA LYS A 179 -10.90 -12.53 -39.73
C LYS A 179 -12.27 -11.98 -39.37
N GLY A 180 -12.36 -10.71 -38.97
CA GLY A 180 -13.63 -10.01 -38.72
C GLY A 180 -14.17 -10.08 -37.30
N HIS A 181 -15.43 -9.68 -37.12
CA HIS A 181 -16.18 -9.79 -35.87
C HIS A 181 -16.70 -11.17 -35.63
N TRP A 182 -16.59 -11.61 -34.39
CA TRP A 182 -17.15 -12.87 -33.95
C TRP A 182 -18.00 -12.63 -32.71
N GLN A 183 -19.20 -13.18 -32.71
CA GLN A 183 -20.10 -13.16 -31.56
C GLN A 183 -20.71 -14.55 -31.38
N VAL A 184 -20.61 -15.10 -30.19
CA VAL A 184 -21.30 -16.32 -29.77
C VAL A 184 -22.15 -15.98 -28.56
N ASP A 185 -23.47 -16.02 -28.71
CA ASP A 185 -24.40 -15.70 -27.63
C ASP A 185 -24.52 -16.84 -26.62
N ALA A 186 -25.11 -16.53 -25.47
CA ALA A 186 -25.31 -17.50 -24.40
C ALA A 186 -26.16 -18.69 -24.87
N GLY A 187 -25.66 -19.90 -24.62
CA GLY A 187 -26.29 -21.15 -25.06
C GLY A 187 -26.03 -21.52 -26.53
N ALA A 188 -25.31 -20.69 -27.30
CA ALA A 188 -24.84 -21.03 -28.64
C ALA A 188 -23.44 -21.66 -28.60
N THR A 189 -23.10 -22.41 -29.65
CA THR A 189 -21.81 -23.09 -29.79
C THR A 189 -21.15 -22.74 -31.12
N LEU A 190 -19.87 -22.36 -31.07
CA LEU A 190 -18.99 -22.30 -32.23
C LEU A 190 -18.00 -23.48 -32.13
N SER A 191 -18.00 -24.38 -33.10
CA SER A 191 -17.06 -25.51 -33.17
C SER A 191 -16.03 -25.23 -34.25
N ILE A 192 -14.76 -25.21 -33.89
CA ILE A 192 -13.64 -24.94 -34.79
C ILE A 192 -12.83 -26.23 -34.92
N ASN A 193 -12.93 -26.88 -36.08
CA ASN A 193 -12.23 -28.10 -36.38
C ASN A 193 -11.11 -27.84 -37.39
N SER A 194 -9.99 -28.51 -37.20
CA SER A 194 -8.90 -28.55 -38.17
C SER A 194 -8.59 -30.00 -38.51
N SER A 195 -8.28 -30.29 -39.77
CA SER A 195 -7.77 -31.60 -40.19
C SER A 195 -6.38 -31.91 -39.61
N ASP A 196 -5.70 -30.90 -39.05
CA ASP A 196 -4.39 -31.02 -38.45
C ASP A 196 -4.48 -31.45 -36.99
N ALA A 197 -3.74 -32.50 -36.65
CA ALA A 197 -3.78 -33.15 -35.34
C ALA A 197 -3.38 -32.23 -34.17
N ASP A 198 -2.71 -31.10 -34.42
CA ASP A 198 -2.13 -30.25 -33.36
C ASP A 198 -2.65 -28.80 -33.32
N LYS A 199 -3.47 -28.37 -34.29
CA LYS A 199 -3.54 -26.93 -34.62
C LYS A 199 -4.80 -26.24 -34.16
N PHE A 200 -4.57 -25.39 -33.17
CA PHE A 200 -5.25 -24.11 -33.05
C PHE A 200 -5.43 -23.43 -34.41
N VAL A 201 -6.63 -22.93 -34.69
CA VAL A 201 -6.94 -22.12 -35.88
C VAL A 201 -6.59 -20.65 -35.58
N PRO A 202 -5.71 -20.04 -36.38
CA PRO A 202 -5.41 -18.62 -36.32
C PRO A 202 -6.65 -17.72 -36.45
N ILE A 203 -6.69 -16.66 -35.65
CA ILE A 203 -7.67 -15.59 -35.79
C ILE A 203 -7.00 -14.22 -35.65
N GLU A 204 -7.29 -13.33 -36.59
CA GLU A 204 -6.96 -11.90 -36.55
C GLU A 204 -8.27 -11.11 -36.45
N THR A 205 -8.56 -10.58 -35.27
CA THR A 205 -9.79 -9.81 -35.02
C THR A 205 -9.51 -8.69 -34.04
N TYR A 206 -10.18 -7.56 -34.19
CA TYR A 206 -10.12 -6.53 -33.16
C TYR A 206 -11.10 -6.80 -32.01
N ARG A 207 -12.10 -7.66 -32.20
CA ARG A 207 -13.15 -7.93 -31.19
C ARG A 207 -13.81 -9.29 -31.38
N PHE A 208 -13.75 -10.12 -30.33
CA PHE A 208 -14.40 -11.41 -30.23
C PHE A 208 -15.30 -11.44 -28.99
N ILE A 209 -16.61 -11.57 -29.18
CA ILE A 209 -17.60 -11.64 -28.11
C ILE A 209 -17.99 -13.11 -27.89
N ASN A 210 -17.70 -13.66 -26.72
CA ASN A 210 -18.12 -15.01 -26.37
C ASN A 210 -18.90 -15.01 -25.06
N LYS A 211 -20.17 -15.40 -25.14
CA LYS A 211 -21.06 -15.69 -24.01
C LYS A 211 -21.52 -17.15 -24.01
N GLY A 212 -21.17 -17.92 -25.04
CA GLY A 212 -21.53 -19.33 -25.22
C GLY A 212 -20.30 -20.23 -25.11
N THR A 213 -20.20 -21.23 -26.00
CA THR A 213 -19.13 -22.22 -26.00
C THR A 213 -18.36 -22.19 -27.32
N VAL A 214 -17.04 -22.14 -27.26
CA VAL A 214 -16.14 -22.32 -28.40
C VAL A 214 -15.42 -23.66 -28.24
N ASN A 215 -15.82 -24.65 -29.05
CA ASN A 215 -15.13 -25.94 -29.16
C ASN A 215 -14.01 -25.85 -30.18
N GLY A 216 -12.95 -26.63 -29.98
CA GLY A 216 -11.74 -26.58 -30.79
C GLY A 216 -10.69 -25.60 -30.26
N GLY A 217 -9.62 -25.42 -31.05
CA GLY A 217 -8.53 -24.50 -30.72
C GLY A 217 -8.63 -23.20 -31.48
N LEU A 218 -8.74 -22.10 -30.75
CA LEU A 218 -8.67 -20.74 -31.28
C LEU A 218 -7.36 -20.08 -30.86
N ASN A 219 -6.59 -19.52 -31.79
CA ASN A 219 -5.31 -18.88 -31.48
C ASN A 219 -5.20 -17.49 -32.10
N PHE A 220 -5.11 -16.49 -31.23
CA PHE A 220 -4.96 -15.10 -31.63
C PHE A 220 -3.55 -14.85 -32.16
N LEU A 221 -3.46 -14.28 -33.37
CA LEU A 221 -2.22 -13.90 -34.07
C LEU A 221 -2.23 -12.40 -34.43
N GLY A 222 -1.03 -11.82 -34.54
CA GLY A 222 -0.75 -10.65 -35.37
C GLY A 222 -1.02 -9.26 -34.78
N GLY A 223 0.01 -8.39 -34.80
CA GLY A 223 0.01 -6.98 -35.24
C GLY A 223 -0.91 -5.92 -34.62
N GLY A 224 -1.91 -6.28 -33.81
CA GLY A 224 -2.90 -5.35 -33.28
C GLY A 224 -3.57 -5.83 -31.99
N THR A 225 -4.43 -4.97 -31.45
CA THR A 225 -5.13 -5.17 -30.19
C THR A 225 -6.46 -5.90 -30.42
N THR A 226 -6.67 -7.04 -29.77
CA THR A 226 -7.95 -7.76 -29.73
C THR A 226 -8.66 -7.51 -28.41
N ILE A 227 -9.98 -7.28 -28.42
CA ILE A 227 -10.83 -7.31 -27.23
C ILE A 227 -11.59 -8.64 -27.19
N LEU A 228 -11.45 -9.39 -26.10
CA LEU A 228 -12.14 -10.65 -25.83
C LEU A 228 -13.25 -10.40 -24.79
N GLU A 229 -14.50 -10.28 -25.26
CA GLU A 229 -15.63 -9.90 -24.41
C GLU A 229 -16.44 -11.10 -23.94
N GLY A 230 -16.98 -11.00 -22.73
CA GLY A 230 -17.91 -11.98 -22.18
C GLY A 230 -17.24 -13.14 -21.44
N ASN A 231 -18.09 -13.93 -20.77
CA ASN A 231 -17.69 -15.00 -19.85
C ASN A 231 -17.83 -16.39 -20.48
N GLY A 232 -17.72 -16.48 -21.81
CA GLY A 232 -17.89 -17.72 -22.53
C GLY A 232 -16.77 -18.73 -22.26
N VAL A 233 -17.06 -19.98 -22.63
CA VAL A 233 -16.16 -21.12 -22.45
C VAL A 233 -15.38 -21.37 -23.74
N TYR A 234 -14.10 -21.66 -23.61
CA TYR A 234 -13.21 -22.08 -24.68
C TYR A 234 -12.68 -23.49 -24.35
N GLU A 235 -12.70 -24.38 -25.33
CA GLU A 235 -12.07 -25.68 -25.18
C GLU A 235 -10.55 -25.54 -25.17
N ARG A 236 -9.98 -24.86 -26.17
CA ARG A 236 -8.55 -24.54 -26.23
C ARG A 236 -8.36 -23.09 -26.69
N LEU A 237 -7.55 -22.32 -25.95
CA LEU A 237 -7.27 -20.91 -26.23
C LEU A 237 -5.77 -20.64 -26.36
N GLY A 238 -5.39 -19.95 -27.43
CA GLY A 238 -3.99 -19.67 -27.78
C GLY A 238 -3.74 -18.18 -28.00
N VAL A 239 -2.55 -17.72 -27.62
CA VAL A 239 -1.98 -16.44 -28.05
C VAL A 239 -0.56 -16.68 -28.53
N SER A 240 -0.22 -16.14 -29.69
CA SER A 240 1.11 -16.29 -30.25
C SER A 240 1.52 -15.10 -31.10
N GLN A 241 2.80 -15.11 -31.51
CA GLN A 241 3.52 -13.99 -32.14
C GLN A 241 3.78 -12.82 -31.17
N ALA A 242 5.00 -12.29 -31.22
CA ALA A 242 5.37 -11.14 -30.41
C ALA A 242 4.56 -9.90 -30.85
N GLY A 243 4.13 -9.09 -29.88
CA GLY A 243 3.31 -7.89 -30.12
C GLY A 243 1.80 -8.12 -30.18
N THR A 244 1.31 -9.37 -30.19
CA THR A 244 -0.13 -9.67 -30.07
C THR A 244 -0.62 -9.31 -28.66
N GLU A 245 -1.68 -8.51 -28.55
CA GLU A 245 -2.30 -8.16 -27.27
C GLU A 245 -3.80 -8.48 -27.28
N VAL A 246 -4.22 -9.39 -26.40
CA VAL A 246 -5.63 -9.76 -26.20
C VAL A 246 -6.10 -9.22 -24.86
N HIS A 247 -6.93 -8.19 -24.87
CA HIS A 247 -7.51 -7.58 -23.68
C HIS A 247 -8.83 -8.26 -23.31
N LEU A 248 -8.95 -8.68 -22.05
CA LEU A 248 -10.21 -9.23 -21.55
C LEU A 248 -11.21 -8.11 -21.25
N ASP A 249 -12.46 -8.34 -21.65
CA ASP A 249 -13.65 -7.58 -21.25
C ASP A 249 -14.75 -8.56 -20.76
N GLY A 250 -14.33 -9.46 -19.90
CA GLY A 250 -15.08 -10.61 -19.40
C GLY A 250 -14.13 -11.64 -18.81
N SER A 251 -14.64 -12.55 -17.99
CA SER A 251 -13.87 -13.59 -17.31
C SER A 251 -14.09 -14.96 -17.97
N PRO A 252 -13.40 -15.26 -19.09
CA PRO A 252 -13.59 -16.50 -19.82
C PRO A 252 -13.01 -17.71 -19.08
N GLU A 253 -13.51 -18.89 -19.45
CA GLU A 253 -13.00 -20.18 -18.97
C GLU A 253 -12.37 -20.97 -20.11
N VAL A 254 -11.21 -21.57 -19.87
CA VAL A 254 -10.54 -22.52 -20.75
C VAL A 254 -10.54 -23.89 -20.09
N THR A 255 -10.95 -24.92 -20.82
CA THR A 255 -11.28 -26.24 -20.21
C THR A 255 -10.32 -27.37 -20.59
N LYS A 256 -9.57 -27.28 -21.69
CA LYS A 256 -8.59 -28.33 -22.09
C LYS A 256 -7.15 -27.84 -22.22
N GLU A 257 -6.89 -26.79 -23.00
CA GLU A 257 -5.52 -26.33 -23.26
C GLU A 257 -5.44 -24.81 -23.39
N PHE A 258 -4.50 -24.21 -22.67
CA PHE A 258 -4.10 -22.83 -22.85
C PHE A 258 -2.66 -22.78 -23.37
N ARG A 259 -2.43 -22.09 -24.49
CA ARG A 259 -1.12 -22.01 -25.14
C ARG A 259 -0.68 -20.56 -25.32
N MET A 260 0.54 -20.26 -24.88
CA MET A 260 1.22 -19.01 -25.17
C MET A 260 2.55 -19.31 -25.83
N SER A 261 2.83 -18.75 -27.00
CA SER A 261 4.17 -18.83 -27.62
C SER A 261 4.74 -17.46 -28.03
N GLY A 262 4.01 -16.39 -27.71
CA GLY A 262 4.37 -14.99 -27.87
C GLY A 262 3.14 -14.10 -27.59
N GLY A 263 3.35 -12.81 -27.38
CA GLY A 263 2.26 -11.87 -27.08
C GLY A 263 1.68 -12.05 -25.68
N HIS A 264 0.61 -11.32 -25.36
CA HIS A 264 0.01 -11.28 -24.03
C HIS A 264 -1.51 -11.38 -24.04
N ILE A 265 -2.05 -12.04 -23.01
CA ILE A 265 -3.42 -11.79 -22.54
C ILE A 265 -3.33 -10.76 -21.42
N ILE A 266 -4.13 -9.70 -21.51
CA ILE A 266 -4.18 -8.57 -20.58
C ILE A 266 -5.50 -8.62 -19.83
N LEU A 267 -5.43 -8.82 -18.50
CA LEU A 267 -6.59 -9.18 -17.70
C LEU A 267 -7.50 -8.00 -17.29
N HIS A 268 -6.95 -6.80 -17.13
CA HIS A 268 -7.64 -5.66 -16.52
C HIS A 268 -8.29 -6.05 -15.17
N SER A 269 -9.62 -5.99 -15.06
CA SER A 269 -10.38 -6.37 -13.86
C SER A 269 -10.99 -7.78 -13.93
N TYR A 270 -10.65 -8.56 -14.96
CA TYR A 270 -11.29 -9.83 -15.28
C TYR A 270 -10.38 -11.04 -15.08
N ASP A 271 -10.98 -12.17 -14.73
CA ASP A 271 -10.23 -13.39 -14.45
C ASP A 271 -10.10 -14.26 -15.71
N LEU A 272 -8.92 -14.82 -15.96
CA LEU A 272 -8.76 -15.94 -16.89
C LEU A 272 -8.82 -17.25 -16.10
N ARG A 273 -9.89 -18.03 -16.28
CA ARG A 273 -10.08 -19.30 -15.56
C ARG A 273 -9.59 -20.46 -16.41
N LEU A 274 -8.64 -21.24 -15.90
CA LEU A 274 -8.10 -22.39 -16.62
C LEU A 274 -8.43 -23.73 -15.97
N GLY A 275 -8.94 -23.76 -14.73
CA GLY A 275 -9.23 -25.00 -14.02
C GLY A 275 -8.02 -25.94 -14.02
N THR A 276 -8.20 -27.16 -14.55
CA THR A 276 -7.15 -28.18 -14.74
C THR A 276 -6.59 -28.23 -16.17
N SER A 277 -6.86 -27.21 -17.01
CA SER A 277 -6.36 -27.16 -18.38
C SER A 277 -4.85 -27.32 -18.44
N LEU A 278 -4.40 -28.04 -19.47
CA LEU A 278 -2.99 -28.08 -19.84
C LEU A 278 -2.53 -26.67 -20.19
N MET A 279 -1.34 -26.31 -19.74
CA MET A 279 -0.75 -25.01 -20.01
C MET A 279 0.59 -25.21 -20.70
N SER A 280 0.76 -24.57 -21.85
CA SER A 280 2.01 -24.53 -22.59
C SER A 280 2.41 -23.07 -22.77
N VAL A 281 3.58 -22.70 -22.27
CA VAL A 281 4.13 -21.34 -22.38
C VAL A 281 5.48 -21.42 -23.07
N GLY A 282 5.72 -20.49 -24.00
CA GLY A 282 6.97 -20.38 -24.72
C GLY A 282 8.15 -20.19 -23.77
N GLY A 283 9.32 -20.70 -24.15
CA GLY A 283 10.53 -20.62 -23.32
C GLY A 283 11.17 -19.22 -23.22
N ASN A 284 10.50 -18.17 -23.70
CA ASN A 284 10.98 -16.79 -23.60
C ASN A 284 10.33 -16.07 -22.41
N TYR A 285 10.99 -15.05 -21.89
CA TYR A 285 10.51 -14.30 -20.72
C TYR A 285 9.44 -13.25 -21.06
N ASP A 286 9.03 -13.16 -22.32
CA ASP A 286 7.94 -12.26 -22.75
C ASP A 286 6.58 -12.99 -22.82
N SER A 287 6.58 -14.32 -22.66
CA SER A 287 5.36 -15.13 -22.72
C SER A 287 4.71 -15.21 -21.34
N TYR A 288 3.94 -14.18 -20.97
CA TYR A 288 3.18 -14.16 -19.71
C TYR A 288 1.84 -13.44 -19.83
N ILE A 289 0.93 -13.78 -18.92
CA ILE A 289 -0.37 -13.13 -18.74
C ILE A 289 -0.16 -11.85 -17.94
N LYS A 290 -0.53 -10.71 -18.53
CA LYS A 290 -0.38 -9.37 -17.97
C LYS A 290 -1.50 -9.07 -16.97
N THR A 291 -1.14 -8.87 -15.71
CA THR A 291 -2.08 -8.55 -14.62
C THR A 291 -2.10 -7.05 -14.29
N ASN A 292 -2.54 -6.23 -15.25
CA ASN A 292 -2.54 -4.76 -15.19
C ASN A 292 -3.73 -4.14 -14.40
N GLY A 293 -4.42 -4.94 -13.58
CA GLY A 293 -5.57 -4.51 -12.79
C GLY A 293 -5.89 -5.48 -11.65
N LEU A 294 -7.18 -5.73 -11.40
CA LEU A 294 -7.65 -6.63 -10.34
C LEU A 294 -7.89 -8.08 -10.81
N GLY A 295 -7.90 -8.30 -12.13
CA GLY A 295 -8.06 -9.61 -12.75
C GLY A 295 -6.91 -10.57 -12.42
N SER A 296 -7.22 -11.85 -12.27
CA SER A 296 -6.26 -12.88 -11.89
C SER A 296 -6.30 -14.09 -12.82
N LEU A 297 -5.17 -14.79 -12.91
CA LEU A 297 -5.15 -16.13 -13.46
C LEU A 297 -5.66 -17.10 -12.39
N VAL A 298 -6.69 -17.88 -12.72
CA VAL A 298 -7.32 -18.83 -11.80
C VAL A 298 -7.06 -20.26 -12.26
N ARG A 299 -6.44 -21.07 -11.39
CA ARG A 299 -6.15 -22.49 -11.67
C ARG A 299 -6.54 -23.38 -10.51
N THR A 300 -6.94 -24.61 -10.83
CA THR A 300 -7.11 -25.66 -9.83
C THR A 300 -5.75 -26.20 -9.41
N CYS A 301 -5.45 -26.17 -8.11
CA CYS A 301 -4.22 -26.67 -7.53
C CYS A 301 -4.44 -28.05 -6.88
N PRO A 302 -4.08 -29.17 -7.55
CA PRO A 302 -4.15 -30.49 -6.94
C PRO A 302 -3.05 -30.70 -5.90
N ILE A 303 -3.33 -31.56 -4.91
CA ILE A 303 -2.41 -31.88 -3.83
C ILE A 303 -1.17 -32.60 -4.37
N GLY A 304 0.01 -32.15 -3.95
CA GLY A 304 1.30 -32.80 -4.22
C GLY A 304 1.94 -32.45 -5.56
N TYR A 305 1.25 -31.71 -6.44
CA TYR A 305 1.77 -31.33 -7.77
C TYR A 305 2.00 -29.82 -7.87
N PRO A 306 3.13 -29.39 -8.46
CA PRO A 306 3.38 -27.98 -8.71
C PRO A 306 2.45 -27.45 -9.80
N VAL A 307 1.78 -26.33 -9.53
CA VAL A 307 0.95 -25.60 -10.48
C VAL A 307 1.61 -24.27 -10.82
N PHE A 308 1.66 -24.01 -12.12
CA PHE A 308 2.38 -22.91 -12.72
C PHE A 308 1.48 -21.71 -13.03
N PHE A 309 1.90 -20.51 -12.64
CA PHE A 309 1.20 -19.25 -12.92
C PHE A 309 2.15 -18.31 -13.69
N PRO A 310 2.10 -18.29 -15.03
CA PRO A 310 2.91 -17.42 -15.89
C PRO A 310 2.33 -16.00 -15.92
N VAL A 311 2.41 -15.30 -14.78
CA VAL A 311 1.93 -13.92 -14.66
C VAL A 311 3.10 -12.93 -14.74
N GLY A 312 2.79 -11.67 -15.03
CA GLY A 312 3.74 -10.56 -15.07
C GLY A 312 3.01 -9.23 -15.23
N ASN A 313 3.69 -8.09 -15.04
CA ASN A 313 3.07 -6.78 -15.23
C ASN A 313 4.08 -5.67 -15.62
N GLY A 314 4.82 -5.92 -16.69
CA GLY A 314 5.96 -5.09 -17.10
C GLY A 314 7.12 -6.00 -17.44
N ASP A 315 7.43 -6.92 -16.52
CA ASP A 315 8.35 -8.03 -16.69
C ASP A 315 7.72 -9.38 -16.23
N PHE A 316 8.43 -10.47 -16.53
CA PHE A 316 8.06 -11.83 -16.14
C PHE A 316 8.18 -12.05 -14.62
N ALA A 317 7.09 -12.47 -13.98
CA ALA A 317 7.05 -12.71 -12.54
C ALA A 317 6.24 -13.98 -12.22
N GLN A 318 6.66 -15.12 -12.77
CA GLN A 318 5.94 -16.37 -12.58
C GLN A 318 5.89 -16.80 -11.10
N LEU A 319 4.83 -17.49 -10.74
CA LEU A 319 4.67 -18.12 -9.43
C LEU A 319 4.38 -19.61 -9.61
N VAL A 320 5.05 -20.46 -8.84
CA VAL A 320 4.69 -21.86 -8.69
C VAL A 320 4.09 -22.08 -7.30
N ILE A 321 3.00 -22.83 -7.23
CA ILE A 321 2.36 -23.22 -5.98
C ILE A 321 2.22 -24.73 -5.95
N ARG A 322 2.55 -25.35 -4.82
CA ARG A 322 2.32 -26.77 -4.58
C ARG A 322 1.62 -26.94 -3.25
N LEU A 323 0.43 -27.55 -3.28
CA LEU A 323 -0.26 -27.90 -2.05
C LEU A 323 0.38 -29.15 -1.43
N SER A 324 0.70 -29.09 -0.15
CA SER A 324 1.27 -30.17 0.65
C SER A 324 0.22 -31.22 1.01
N ALA A 325 0.68 -32.42 1.38
CA ALA A 325 -0.20 -33.49 1.86
C ALA A 325 -1.03 -33.03 3.08
N GLY A 326 -2.32 -33.38 3.10
CA GLY A 326 -3.27 -32.93 4.12
C GLY A 326 -3.99 -31.62 3.79
N SER A 327 -3.61 -30.94 2.69
CA SER A 327 -4.37 -29.78 2.19
C SER A 327 -5.67 -30.20 1.51
N THR A 328 -6.58 -29.25 1.28
CA THR A 328 -7.73 -29.43 0.37
C THR A 328 -7.38 -28.93 -1.01
N GLN A 329 -7.77 -29.64 -2.07
CA GLN A 329 -7.65 -29.13 -3.44
C GLN A 329 -8.52 -27.87 -3.59
N ASP A 330 -7.95 -26.80 -4.15
CA ASP A 330 -8.68 -25.53 -4.30
C ASP A 330 -8.38 -24.82 -5.63
N GLN A 331 -9.24 -23.88 -6.00
CA GLN A 331 -8.99 -22.88 -7.04
C GLN A 331 -8.18 -21.72 -6.45
N VAL A 332 -6.96 -21.57 -6.95
CA VAL A 332 -6.06 -20.50 -6.55
C VAL A 332 -6.02 -19.43 -7.63
N ARG A 333 -6.12 -18.18 -7.19
CA ARG A 333 -6.08 -16.97 -8.00
C ARG A 333 -4.73 -16.30 -7.79
N VAL A 334 -4.04 -15.98 -8.88
CA VAL A 334 -2.74 -15.31 -8.83
C VAL A 334 -2.75 -14.11 -9.76
N ARG A 335 -2.30 -12.98 -9.24
CA ARG A 335 -1.92 -11.81 -10.03
C ARG A 335 -0.68 -11.16 -9.44
N VAL A 336 0.02 -10.35 -10.23
CA VAL A 336 1.23 -9.63 -9.78
C VAL A 336 1.12 -8.14 -10.08
N LYS A 337 1.74 -7.31 -9.24
CA LYS A 337 2.04 -5.91 -9.57
C LYS A 337 3.54 -5.71 -9.57
N ASP A 338 4.03 -4.87 -10.47
CA ASP A 338 5.47 -4.56 -10.61
C ASP A 338 5.89 -3.41 -9.69
N THR A 339 5.46 -3.52 -8.43
CA THR A 339 5.68 -2.54 -7.35
C THR A 339 5.68 -3.29 -6.03
N PHE A 340 6.40 -2.77 -5.05
CA PHE A 340 6.40 -3.29 -3.68
C PHE A 340 6.24 -2.17 -2.65
N PHE A 341 5.31 -2.37 -1.72
CA PHE A 341 4.96 -1.41 -0.67
C PHE A 341 5.17 -2.05 0.71
N THR A 342 5.44 -1.23 1.72
CA THR A 342 5.60 -1.69 3.12
C THR A 342 4.27 -2.11 3.74
N GLU A 343 3.16 -1.42 3.45
CA GLU A 343 1.86 -1.65 4.09
C GLU A 343 0.70 -1.77 3.08
N TYR A 344 -0.28 -2.61 3.41
CA TYR A 344 -1.48 -2.88 2.62
C TYR A 344 -2.75 -2.93 3.46
N ASN A 345 -3.81 -2.29 2.97
CA ASN A 345 -5.17 -2.45 3.46
C ASN A 345 -5.85 -3.60 2.69
N GLY A 346 -5.68 -4.83 3.20
CA GLY A 346 -6.05 -6.04 2.48
C GLY A 346 -5.16 -6.22 1.25
N ASN A 347 -5.74 -6.12 0.05
CA ASN A 347 -5.02 -6.26 -1.23
C ASN A 347 -4.69 -4.92 -1.91
N THR A 348 -4.90 -3.80 -1.21
CA THR A 348 -4.66 -2.44 -1.74
C THR A 348 -3.49 -1.81 -0.99
N PRO A 349 -2.47 -1.25 -1.67
CA PRO A 349 -1.41 -0.51 -1.00
C PRO A 349 -1.99 0.57 -0.08
N ALA A 350 -1.51 0.63 1.16
CA ALA A 350 -1.83 1.72 2.07
C ALA A 350 -0.91 2.92 1.85
N CYS A 351 0.30 2.67 1.35
CA CYS A 351 1.32 3.66 1.07
C CYS A 351 1.21 4.21 -0.37
N THR A 352 1.68 5.43 -0.57
CA THR A 352 1.68 6.09 -1.89
C THR A 352 2.99 5.94 -2.66
N GLU A 353 4.08 5.55 -1.98
CA GLU A 353 5.40 5.37 -2.60
C GLU A 353 5.89 3.92 -2.43
N GLU A 354 6.54 3.39 -3.47
CA GLU A 354 7.12 2.05 -3.43
C GLU A 354 8.50 2.05 -2.75
N ILE A 355 8.95 0.88 -2.30
CA ILE A 355 10.28 0.71 -1.72
C ILE A 355 11.34 0.74 -2.84
N PRO A 356 12.30 1.68 -2.82
CA PRO A 356 13.18 1.92 -3.96
C PRO A 356 14.49 1.12 -3.95
N VAL A 357 14.78 0.39 -2.86
CA VAL A 357 16.07 -0.28 -2.62
C VAL A 357 15.87 -1.64 -1.96
N GLY A 358 16.77 -2.58 -2.22
CA GLY A 358 16.86 -3.83 -1.46
C GLY A 358 15.68 -4.80 -1.59
N VAL A 359 14.90 -4.66 -2.66
CA VAL A 359 13.67 -5.44 -2.89
C VAL A 359 13.58 -5.90 -4.34
N VAL A 360 12.78 -6.92 -4.59
CA VAL A 360 12.30 -7.24 -5.93
C VAL A 360 10.99 -6.48 -6.16
N ALA A 361 10.89 -5.79 -7.29
CA ALA A 361 9.76 -4.97 -7.68
C ALA A 361 8.55 -5.80 -8.12
N HIS A 362 8.18 -6.84 -7.37
CA HIS A 362 6.99 -7.65 -7.63
C HIS A 362 6.27 -7.96 -6.32
N THR A 363 4.95 -7.73 -6.32
CA THR A 363 4.06 -8.23 -5.27
C THR A 363 3.08 -9.23 -5.87
N TRP A 364 3.18 -10.50 -5.47
CA TRP A 364 2.24 -11.55 -5.86
C TRP A 364 1.04 -11.54 -4.92
N PHE A 365 -0.14 -11.36 -5.49
CA PHE A 365 -1.41 -11.48 -4.80
C PHE A 365 -1.93 -12.89 -5.04
N VAL A 366 -2.01 -13.68 -3.96
CA VAL A 366 -2.49 -15.05 -4.01
C VAL A 366 -3.71 -15.15 -3.12
N SER A 367 -4.78 -15.75 -3.65
CA SER A 367 -5.98 -16.04 -2.87
C SER A 367 -6.58 -17.37 -3.29
N GLU A 368 -7.33 -17.99 -2.39
CA GLU A 368 -8.08 -19.22 -2.62
C GLU A 368 -9.59 -18.93 -2.67
N GLU A 369 -10.35 -19.70 -3.44
CA GLU A 369 -11.82 -19.54 -3.46
C GLU A 369 -12.47 -20.04 -2.17
N THR A 370 -11.92 -21.09 -1.54
CA THR A 370 -12.40 -21.58 -0.24
C THR A 370 -11.34 -21.39 0.83
N ALA A 371 -11.55 -20.39 1.71
CA ALA A 371 -10.58 -20.09 2.76
C ALA A 371 -10.33 -21.28 3.71
N GLY A 372 -9.05 -21.59 3.94
CA GLY A 372 -8.58 -22.53 4.95
C GLY A 372 -8.29 -23.94 4.43
N GLY A 373 -7.56 -24.72 5.26
CA GLY A 373 -7.13 -26.07 4.88
C GLY A 373 -5.97 -26.09 3.87
N THR A 374 -5.30 -24.95 3.68
CA THR A 374 -4.11 -24.83 2.83
C THR A 374 -2.86 -25.06 3.64
N ASN A 375 -1.97 -25.92 3.13
CA ASN A 375 -0.57 -25.95 3.49
C ASN A 375 0.22 -25.98 2.18
N ALA A 376 0.85 -24.87 1.80
CA ALA A 376 1.48 -24.75 0.49
C ALA A 376 2.97 -24.47 0.58
N GLU A 377 3.64 -24.85 -0.50
CA GLU A 377 4.95 -24.35 -0.88
C GLU A 377 4.76 -23.39 -2.06
N VAL A 378 5.46 -22.26 -2.01
CA VAL A 378 5.41 -21.21 -3.03
C VAL A 378 6.83 -20.90 -3.54
N TRP A 379 6.95 -20.72 -4.85
CA TRP A 379 8.19 -20.34 -5.54
C TRP A 379 7.91 -19.21 -6.53
N PRO A 380 8.06 -17.95 -6.13
CA PRO A 380 8.18 -16.85 -7.07
C PRO A 380 9.49 -16.97 -7.85
N TYR A 381 9.44 -16.50 -9.09
CA TYR A 381 10.61 -16.27 -9.90
C TYR A 381 10.53 -14.86 -10.47
N TRP A 382 11.68 -14.22 -10.64
CA TRP A 382 11.79 -12.86 -11.15
C TRP A 382 13.02 -12.72 -12.03
N LEU A 383 13.01 -11.73 -12.92
CA LEU A 383 14.18 -11.34 -13.70
C LEU A 383 15.09 -10.43 -12.89
N THR A 384 16.39 -10.43 -13.21
CA THR A 384 17.37 -9.50 -12.59
C THR A 384 17.01 -8.02 -12.79
N THR A 385 16.22 -7.69 -13.81
CA THR A 385 15.71 -6.34 -14.09
C THR A 385 14.71 -5.83 -13.05
N ALA A 386 14.02 -6.75 -12.34
CA ALA A 386 13.07 -6.41 -11.30
C ALA A 386 13.74 -6.06 -9.96
N GLU A 387 15.04 -6.26 -9.83
CA GLU A 387 15.75 -6.02 -8.57
C GLU A 387 16.08 -4.54 -8.42
N ARG A 388 15.66 -3.98 -7.28
CA ARG A 388 15.94 -2.59 -6.91
C ARG A 388 17.39 -2.44 -6.45
N SER A 389 17.84 -1.19 -6.42
CA SER A 389 19.23 -0.87 -6.09
C SER A 389 19.62 -1.46 -4.73
N GLY A 390 20.80 -2.09 -4.67
CA GLY A 390 21.32 -2.65 -3.42
C GLY A 390 20.74 -4.00 -3.00
N PHE A 391 19.85 -4.62 -3.80
CA PHE A 391 19.29 -5.94 -3.47
C PHE A 391 20.36 -7.02 -3.33
N ASP A 392 20.42 -7.63 -2.14
CA ASP A 392 21.34 -8.72 -1.81
C ASP A 392 20.69 -10.11 -2.01
N ARG A 393 21.05 -10.78 -3.11
CA ARG A 393 20.55 -12.13 -3.43
C ARG A 393 21.06 -13.21 -2.47
N ASP A 394 22.20 -12.99 -1.82
CA ASP A 394 22.80 -13.98 -0.92
C ASP A 394 22.18 -13.93 0.48
N ASN A 395 21.37 -12.91 0.75
CA ASN A 395 20.74 -12.66 2.05
C ASN A 395 19.31 -12.08 1.91
N CYS A 396 18.43 -12.83 1.25
CA CYS A 396 17.05 -12.44 0.99
C CYS A 396 16.02 -13.44 1.51
N THR A 397 14.76 -13.00 1.57
CA THR A 397 13.62 -13.79 2.02
C THR A 397 12.41 -13.59 1.12
N LEU A 398 11.49 -14.55 1.15
CA LEU A 398 10.15 -14.43 0.57
C LEU A 398 9.20 -14.07 1.69
N GLY A 399 8.88 -12.79 1.83
CA GLY A 399 7.93 -12.30 2.82
C GLY A 399 6.50 -12.68 2.49
N HIS A 400 5.68 -12.80 3.54
CA HIS A 400 4.24 -13.06 3.44
C HIS A 400 3.52 -12.01 4.30
N TYR A 401 2.64 -11.23 3.69
CA TYR A 401 1.90 -10.18 4.39
C TYR A 401 0.68 -10.75 5.10
N VAL A 402 0.73 -10.78 6.43
CA VAL A 402 -0.31 -11.36 7.29
C VAL A 402 -0.56 -10.44 8.48
N SER A 403 -1.84 -10.17 8.76
CA SER A 403 -2.24 -9.35 9.92
C SER A 403 -1.56 -7.97 9.98
N GLY A 404 -1.42 -7.31 8.83
CA GLY A 404 -0.88 -5.96 8.73
C GLY A 404 0.65 -5.86 8.62
N ASN A 405 1.38 -6.99 8.66
CA ASN A 405 2.85 -6.98 8.66
C ASN A 405 3.42 -8.01 7.69
N TRP A 406 4.57 -7.73 7.07
CA TRP A 406 5.32 -8.78 6.36
C TRP A 406 6.03 -9.70 7.36
N GLN A 407 5.89 -10.99 7.14
CA GLN A 407 6.57 -12.02 7.92
C GLN A 407 7.65 -12.65 7.04
N ALA A 408 8.91 -12.50 7.40
CA ALA A 408 10.02 -13.20 6.74
C ALA A 408 9.98 -14.71 7.06
N ASN A 409 10.63 -15.54 6.24
CA ASN A 409 10.85 -16.96 6.52
C ASN A 409 12.35 -17.29 6.47
N GLY A 410 13.10 -16.70 7.39
CA GLY A 410 14.56 -16.76 7.38
C GLY A 410 15.16 -16.06 6.15
N PHE A 411 16.40 -15.61 6.29
CA PHE A 411 17.15 -15.06 5.17
C PHE A 411 18.13 -16.10 4.64
N GLY A 412 18.28 -16.13 3.32
CA GLY A 412 19.15 -17.07 2.66
C GLY A 412 19.44 -16.66 1.22
N VAL A 413 20.00 -17.60 0.48
CA VAL A 413 20.48 -17.38 -0.88
C VAL A 413 19.37 -17.69 -1.88
N ALA A 414 19.03 -16.72 -2.73
CA ALA A 414 18.17 -16.96 -3.88
C ALA A 414 18.86 -17.91 -4.87
N TYR A 415 18.10 -18.83 -5.45
CA TYR A 415 18.61 -19.66 -6.53
C TYR A 415 18.84 -18.79 -7.77
N GLN A 416 20.03 -18.94 -8.39
CA GLN A 416 20.45 -18.17 -9.57
C GLN A 416 20.48 -19.10 -10.78
N GLY A 417 19.48 -19.00 -11.66
CA GLY A 417 19.30 -19.87 -12.83
C GLY A 417 19.72 -19.24 -14.16
N GLY A 418 20.44 -18.12 -14.15
CA GLY A 418 20.71 -17.28 -15.32
C GLY A 418 20.05 -15.91 -15.15
N PRO A 419 19.23 -15.41 -16.11
CA PRO A 419 18.51 -14.15 -15.94
C PRO A 419 17.33 -14.25 -14.96
N ILE A 420 16.94 -15.47 -14.58
CA ILE A 420 15.88 -15.74 -13.59
C ILE A 420 16.51 -16.12 -12.25
N ASN A 421 15.98 -15.50 -11.20
CA ASN A 421 16.19 -15.88 -9.81
C ASN A 421 14.91 -16.45 -9.21
N SER A 422 15.05 -17.26 -8.16
CA SER A 422 13.89 -17.77 -7.42
C SER A 422 14.19 -18.01 -5.95
N LEU A 423 13.11 -18.07 -5.16
CA LEU A 423 13.19 -18.38 -3.74
C LEU A 423 12.00 -19.23 -3.33
N GLN A 424 12.23 -20.25 -2.50
CA GLN A 424 11.17 -21.12 -1.98
C GLN A 424 10.74 -20.69 -0.59
N ARG A 425 9.43 -20.74 -0.32
CA ARG A 425 8.89 -20.76 1.03
C ARG A 425 7.89 -21.90 1.20
N SER A 426 8.08 -22.70 2.25
CA SER A 426 7.15 -23.76 2.65
C SER A 426 6.28 -23.32 3.83
N ASN A 427 5.34 -24.17 4.24
CA ASN A 427 4.45 -23.97 5.39
C ASN A 427 3.54 -22.73 5.29
N ILE A 428 3.07 -22.41 4.08
CA ILE A 428 2.07 -21.37 3.86
C ILE A 428 0.70 -21.91 4.28
N THR A 429 0.18 -21.44 5.41
CA THR A 429 -1.10 -21.91 5.99
C THR A 429 -2.32 -21.07 5.60
N SER A 430 -2.08 -19.93 4.96
CA SER A 430 -3.08 -19.05 4.36
C SER A 430 -2.44 -18.30 3.20
N PHE A 431 -3.18 -18.03 2.14
CA PHE A 431 -2.70 -17.19 1.06
C PHE A 431 -2.95 -15.69 1.35
N GLY A 432 -2.10 -14.86 0.75
CA GLY A 432 -2.10 -13.42 0.90
C GLY A 432 -1.15 -12.79 -0.09
N LEU A 433 -0.45 -11.75 0.33
CA LEU A 433 0.54 -11.07 -0.51
C LEU A 433 1.93 -11.62 -0.24
N PHE A 434 2.69 -11.83 -1.31
CA PHE A 434 4.08 -12.30 -1.25
C PHE A 434 4.98 -11.30 -1.98
N SER A 435 6.19 -11.10 -1.47
CA SER A 435 7.22 -10.25 -2.07
C SER A 435 8.60 -10.68 -1.59
N VAL A 436 9.64 -10.32 -2.35
CA VAL A 436 11.03 -10.67 -2.04
C VAL A 436 11.81 -9.42 -1.64
N TYR A 437 12.54 -9.53 -0.54
CA TYR A 437 13.37 -8.44 0.01
C TYR A 437 14.59 -9.00 0.74
N ASP A 438 15.64 -8.19 0.86
CA ASP A 438 16.86 -8.55 1.56
C ASP A 438 16.83 -8.21 3.07
N ALA A 439 17.77 -8.74 3.85
CA ALA A 439 17.82 -8.52 5.29
C ALA A 439 18.30 -7.12 5.70
N GLY A 440 18.99 -6.41 4.81
CA GLY A 440 19.47 -5.03 5.06
C GLY A 440 18.39 -3.98 4.78
N HIS A 441 17.42 -4.35 3.96
CA HIS A 441 16.28 -3.55 3.52
C HIS A 441 15.01 -4.37 3.68
N GLU A 442 14.86 -5.00 4.86
CA GLU A 442 13.55 -5.49 5.23
C GLU A 442 12.59 -4.31 5.01
N PRO A 443 11.49 -4.49 4.24
CA PRO A 443 10.40 -3.53 4.27
C PRO A 443 10.17 -3.32 5.75
N ASP A 444 10.22 -2.09 6.27
CA ASP A 444 10.20 -1.88 7.71
C ASP A 444 8.86 -2.40 8.26
N VAL A 445 8.84 -3.70 8.54
CA VAL A 445 7.67 -4.55 8.79
C VAL A 445 7.05 -4.22 10.10
N ASN A 446 7.80 -3.46 10.88
CA ASN A 446 7.35 -2.75 12.02
C ASN A 446 8.03 -1.39 11.91
N PHE A 447 7.64 -0.56 10.93
CA PHE A 447 7.83 0.89 11.03
C PHE A 447 7.20 1.32 12.36
N THR A 448 7.99 1.16 13.40
CA THR A 448 7.61 1.35 14.77
C THR A 448 8.17 2.70 15.00
N ALA A 449 7.28 3.70 14.96
CA ALA A 449 7.66 5.05 15.34
C ALA A 449 8.53 4.96 16.60
N PRO A 450 9.81 5.35 16.52
CA PRO A 450 10.72 5.19 17.64
C PRO A 450 10.20 6.01 18.81
N THR A 451 10.56 5.61 20.02
CA THR A 451 10.10 6.33 21.21
C THR A 451 10.71 7.74 21.20
N PRO A 452 9.90 8.81 21.06
CA PRO A 452 10.42 10.16 21.13
C PRO A 452 10.99 10.44 22.52
N THR A 453 11.99 11.31 22.59
CA THR A 453 12.54 11.76 23.88
C THR A 453 12.46 13.28 24.00
N ALA A 454 12.51 13.75 25.25
CA ALA A 454 12.54 15.17 25.59
C ALA A 454 13.54 15.39 26.72
N ASN A 455 14.17 16.56 26.78
CA ASN A 455 15.01 16.97 27.92
C ASN A 455 14.17 17.40 29.14
N SER A 456 13.18 16.60 29.52
CA SER A 456 12.25 16.85 30.62
C SER A 456 12.68 16.10 31.90
N PRO A 457 12.47 16.64 33.11
CA PRO A 457 11.76 17.89 33.44
C PRO A 457 12.55 19.18 33.18
N LEU A 458 11.83 20.30 32.99
CA LEU A 458 12.40 21.64 32.72
C LEU A 458 11.81 22.72 33.63
N CYS A 459 12.53 23.82 33.76
CA CYS A 459 12.02 25.06 34.36
C CYS A 459 11.34 25.92 33.30
N GLU A 460 10.44 26.78 33.75
CA GLU A 460 9.93 27.87 32.93
C GLU A 460 11.10 28.68 32.34
N TRP A 461 10.91 29.22 31.14
CA TRP A 461 11.91 29.98 30.37
C TRP A 461 13.12 29.19 29.83
N SER A 462 13.27 27.92 30.23
CA SER A 462 14.27 27.01 29.65
C SER A 462 13.94 26.65 28.20
N THR A 463 14.90 26.06 27.48
CA THR A 463 14.65 25.55 26.12
C THR A 463 14.28 24.06 26.17
N LEU A 464 13.08 23.74 25.68
CA LEU A 464 12.66 22.36 25.42
C LEU A 464 13.28 21.85 24.12
N GLN A 465 13.84 20.65 24.15
CA GLN A 465 14.40 19.91 23.03
C GLN A 465 13.66 18.60 22.90
N LEU A 466 12.98 18.40 21.77
CA LEU A 466 12.34 17.14 21.41
C LEU A 466 13.23 16.40 20.41
N HIS A 467 13.31 15.08 20.55
CA HIS A 467 14.05 14.24 19.61
C HIS A 467 13.15 13.13 19.08
N ALA A 468 13.03 13.05 17.75
CA ALA A 468 12.18 12.05 17.10
C ALA A 468 12.85 10.68 17.01
N ASN A 469 14.19 10.64 16.98
CA ASN A 469 15.00 9.42 16.85
C ASN A 469 14.72 8.62 15.57
N THR A 470 14.40 9.29 14.46
CA THR A 470 14.07 8.67 13.16
C THR A 470 14.55 9.54 12.00
N THR A 471 14.76 8.92 10.85
CA THR A 471 15.03 9.62 9.57
C THR A 471 13.82 9.66 8.65
N ALA A 472 12.67 9.17 9.09
CA ALA A 472 11.41 9.20 8.35
C ALA A 472 10.73 10.58 8.44
N ASP A 473 9.65 10.79 7.67
CA ASP A 473 8.92 12.06 7.68
C ASP A 473 8.20 12.25 9.02
N VAL A 474 8.41 13.40 9.69
CA VAL A 474 7.84 13.67 11.01
C VAL A 474 6.83 14.82 11.01
N GLN A 475 5.89 14.76 11.95
CA GLN A 475 5.05 15.88 12.37
C GLN A 475 4.88 15.81 13.90
N TRP A 476 5.21 16.88 14.60
CA TRP A 476 4.97 17.03 16.03
C TRP A 476 3.70 17.83 16.27
N THR A 477 2.95 17.42 17.30
CA THR A 477 1.87 18.21 17.89
C THR A 477 2.03 18.27 19.40
N GLY A 478 1.51 19.31 20.05
CA GLY A 478 1.63 19.44 21.50
C GLY A 478 0.70 20.48 22.12
N PRO A 479 0.88 20.77 23.42
CA PRO A 479 0.09 21.76 24.15
C PRO A 479 0.11 23.14 23.50
N ASN A 480 -0.90 23.96 23.79
CA ASN A 480 -1.09 25.30 23.21
C ASN A 480 -1.08 25.35 21.67
N GLY A 481 -1.47 24.25 21.01
CA GLY A 481 -1.53 24.18 19.55
C GLY A 481 -0.15 24.12 18.87
N PHE A 482 0.90 23.70 19.59
CA PHE A 482 2.22 23.49 19.01
C PHE A 482 2.14 22.51 17.82
N GLN A 483 2.78 22.87 16.71
CA GLN A 483 2.96 22.03 15.53
C GLN A 483 4.36 22.25 14.95
N SER A 484 5.03 21.18 14.49
CA SER A 484 6.34 21.29 13.85
C SER A 484 6.63 20.12 12.92
N ASN A 485 7.31 20.40 11.80
CA ASN A 485 7.75 19.39 10.83
C ASN A 485 9.27 19.15 10.91
N ILE A 486 9.94 19.85 11.82
CA ILE A 486 11.37 19.69 12.09
C ILE A 486 11.53 18.40 12.90
N GLU A 487 12.49 17.55 12.51
CA GLU A 487 12.82 16.28 13.17
C GLU A 487 13.01 16.45 14.68
N ASN A 488 13.92 17.35 15.06
CA ASN A 488 14.30 17.62 16.44
C ASN A 488 14.03 19.10 16.76
N PRO A 489 12.77 19.51 17.03
CA PRO A 489 12.42 20.90 17.25
C PRO A 489 12.88 21.39 18.62
N SER A 490 13.26 22.66 18.68
CA SER A 490 13.58 23.37 19.91
C SER A 490 12.57 24.46 20.19
N ILE A 491 12.09 24.53 21.43
CA ILE A 491 11.12 25.54 21.88
C ILE A 491 11.81 26.36 22.98
N PRO A 492 12.38 27.54 22.65
CA PRO A 492 13.01 28.41 23.64
C PRO A 492 11.94 29.08 24.50
N GLY A 493 12.24 29.28 25.78
CA GLY A 493 11.36 30.03 26.67
C GLY A 493 10.08 29.28 27.04
N ILE A 494 10.16 27.98 27.32
CA ILE A 494 8.98 27.13 27.57
C ILE A 494 8.18 27.65 28.78
N GLN A 495 6.87 27.79 28.62
CA GLN A 495 5.95 28.25 29.67
C GLN A 495 5.30 27.09 30.41
N LEU A 496 4.81 27.35 31.63
CA LEU A 496 4.05 26.35 32.41
C LEU A 496 2.88 25.71 31.64
N SER A 497 2.15 26.51 30.86
CA SER A 497 1.00 26.06 30.07
C SER A 497 1.39 25.17 28.88
N GLN A 498 2.67 25.11 28.53
CA GLN A 498 3.21 24.29 27.44
C GLN A 498 3.75 22.93 27.92
N GLY A 499 3.66 22.63 29.22
CA GLY A 499 3.85 21.28 29.75
C GLY A 499 2.69 20.36 29.35
N GLY A 500 2.98 19.08 29.19
CA GLY A 500 2.01 18.06 28.81
C GLY A 500 2.52 17.09 27.75
N VAL A 501 1.58 16.47 27.04
CA VAL A 501 1.89 15.42 26.07
C VAL A 501 2.19 16.04 24.70
N TYR A 502 3.38 15.74 24.18
CA TYR A 502 3.76 15.99 22.80
C TYR A 502 3.63 14.68 22.02
N THR A 503 2.95 14.73 20.87
CA THR A 503 2.71 13.58 20.00
C THR A 503 3.55 13.73 18.74
N LEU A 504 4.47 12.79 18.54
CA LEU A 504 5.21 12.57 17.31
C LEU A 504 4.35 11.70 16.38
N SER A 505 4.08 12.19 15.19
CA SER A 505 3.53 11.41 14.07
C SER A 505 4.66 11.19 13.08
N VAL A 506 4.89 9.94 12.68
CA VAL A 506 5.93 9.60 11.72
C VAL A 506 5.32 8.82 10.56
N SER A 507 5.74 9.13 9.34
CA SER A 507 5.34 8.48 8.10
C SER A 507 6.58 8.15 7.29
N GLN A 508 6.56 7.05 6.56
CA GLN A 508 7.64 6.67 5.65
C GLN A 508 7.01 6.20 4.34
N TYR A 509 7.60 6.58 3.19
CA TYR A 509 7.12 6.18 1.85
C TYR A 509 5.62 6.50 1.61
N GLY A 510 5.13 7.57 2.23
CA GLY A 510 3.73 7.98 2.17
C GLY A 510 2.73 7.00 2.79
N CYS A 511 3.17 6.13 3.71
CA CYS A 511 2.29 5.26 4.48
C CYS A 511 1.49 6.02 5.57
N PRO A 512 0.38 5.45 6.08
CA PRO A 512 -0.32 5.99 7.23
C PRO A 512 0.60 6.28 8.42
N ALA A 513 0.47 7.47 8.99
CA ALA A 513 1.35 7.91 10.07
C ALA A 513 1.14 7.09 11.36
N GLN A 514 2.25 6.70 11.99
CA GLN A 514 2.27 6.08 13.31
C GLN A 514 2.49 7.15 14.38
N HIS A 515 1.85 7.02 15.54
CA HIS A 515 1.89 8.02 16.61
C HIS A 515 2.58 7.51 17.88
N LYS A 516 3.44 8.34 18.47
CA LYS A 516 4.06 8.12 19.79
C LYS A 516 4.04 9.40 20.61
N ASN A 517 4.02 9.22 21.92
CA ASN A 517 3.88 10.32 22.86
C ASN A 517 5.14 10.45 23.74
N VAL A 518 5.51 11.68 24.06
CA VAL A 518 6.45 12.02 25.14
C VAL A 518 5.78 13.03 26.06
N ASN A 519 5.91 12.82 27.37
CA ASN A 519 5.36 13.73 28.37
C ASN A 519 6.44 14.71 28.82
N VAL A 520 6.16 16.00 28.74
CA VAL A 520 7.05 17.09 29.17
C VAL A 520 6.50 17.72 30.44
N GLN A 521 7.33 17.74 31.47
CA GLN A 521 7.04 18.40 32.74
C GLN A 521 7.76 19.75 32.80
N VAL A 522 7.01 20.82 33.07
CA VAL A 522 7.53 22.18 33.23
C VAL A 522 7.20 22.67 34.63
N TYR A 523 8.20 23.16 35.35
CA TYR A 523 8.09 23.71 36.70
C TYR A 523 8.27 25.22 36.70
N ALA A 524 7.55 25.91 37.59
CA ALA A 524 7.69 27.34 37.76
C ALA A 524 9.07 27.66 38.36
N GLU A 525 9.67 28.77 37.96
CA GLU A 525 10.84 29.28 38.67
C GLU A 525 10.47 29.58 40.14
N PRO A 526 11.31 29.19 41.11
CA PRO A 526 11.10 29.58 42.49
C PRO A 526 11.10 31.12 42.62
N ASN A 527 10.14 31.68 43.34
CA ASN A 527 10.14 33.09 43.72
C ASN A 527 10.43 33.21 45.23
N PRO A 528 11.70 33.10 45.64
CA PRO A 528 12.02 33.06 47.06
C PRO A 528 11.87 34.42 47.73
N SER A 529 11.61 34.38 49.03
CA SER A 529 11.64 35.54 49.92
C SER A 529 12.28 35.16 51.24
N ILE A 530 12.97 36.10 51.86
CA ILE A 530 13.51 35.94 53.21
C ILE A 530 12.68 36.82 54.15
N ILE A 531 12.26 36.25 55.27
CA ILE A 531 11.59 36.97 56.36
C ILE A 531 12.53 36.98 57.56
N GLY A 532 12.77 38.15 58.12
CA GLY A 532 13.62 38.34 59.29
C GLY A 532 13.59 39.80 59.74
N PRO A 533 14.27 40.14 60.85
CA PRO A 533 14.39 41.52 61.29
C PRO A 533 15.24 42.35 60.31
N ASP A 534 14.81 43.58 60.00
CA ASP A 534 15.59 44.52 59.19
C ASP A 534 16.76 45.13 59.98
N GLN A 535 16.59 45.24 61.30
CA GLN A 535 17.51 45.86 62.24
C GLN A 535 17.62 45.04 63.52
N ILE A 536 18.84 44.87 64.01
CA ILE A 536 19.15 44.30 65.33
C ILE A 536 20.16 45.20 66.03
N GLN A 537 20.28 45.10 67.36
CA GLN A 537 21.38 45.71 68.11
C GLN A 537 22.66 44.88 67.98
N THR A 538 23.82 45.49 68.25
CA THR A 538 25.07 44.74 68.40
C THR A 538 24.91 43.59 69.41
N ASP A 539 25.49 42.43 69.08
CA ASP A 539 25.42 41.18 69.86
C ASP A 539 24.04 40.49 69.94
N GLU A 540 23.03 40.98 69.22
CA GLU A 540 21.78 40.25 69.02
C GLU A 540 21.89 39.20 67.89
N SER A 541 20.95 38.25 67.89
CA SER A 541 20.80 37.28 66.80
C SER A 541 19.61 37.66 65.92
N ALA A 542 19.69 37.32 64.64
CA ALA A 542 18.57 37.40 63.71
C ALA A 542 18.19 35.98 63.24
N THR A 543 16.91 35.64 63.33
CA THR A 543 16.38 34.44 62.66
C THR A 543 15.88 34.85 61.28
N LEU A 544 16.47 34.25 60.24
CA LEU A 544 16.09 34.45 58.85
C LEU A 544 15.38 33.19 58.35
N THR A 545 14.18 33.33 57.82
CA THR A 545 13.38 32.23 57.26
C THR A 545 13.17 32.45 55.77
N ALA A 546 13.67 31.53 54.96
CA ALA A 546 13.44 31.52 53.52
C ALA A 546 12.10 30.83 53.19
N ASN A 547 11.43 31.31 52.15
CA ASN A 547 10.21 30.74 51.59
C ASN A 547 10.36 30.60 50.07
N GLY A 548 9.42 29.92 49.42
CA GLY A 548 9.33 29.88 47.95
C GLY A 548 9.95 28.67 47.27
N GLY A 549 10.38 27.65 48.03
CA GLY A 549 10.73 26.35 47.45
C GLY A 549 10.96 25.21 48.44
N THR A 550 11.64 24.15 48.02
CA THR A 550 11.73 22.88 48.77
C THR A 550 13.13 22.58 49.31
N SER A 551 14.16 23.28 48.82
CA SER A 551 15.55 23.16 49.27
C SER A 551 16.23 24.53 49.28
N TYR A 552 17.22 24.70 50.16
CA TYR A 552 17.81 25.99 50.49
C TYR A 552 19.34 25.88 50.54
N LEU A 553 20.02 26.94 50.10
CA LEU A 553 21.46 27.14 50.28
C LEU A 553 21.70 28.60 50.61
N TRP A 554 22.12 28.88 51.84
CA TRP A 554 22.41 30.23 52.31
C TRP A 554 23.85 30.63 52.01
N SER A 555 24.12 31.93 51.93
CA SER A 555 25.49 32.48 51.80
C SER A 555 26.41 32.10 52.96
N THR A 556 25.85 31.63 54.07
CA THR A 556 26.58 31.07 55.23
C THR A 556 26.99 29.60 55.04
N GLY A 557 26.50 28.92 54.01
CA GLY A 557 26.69 27.49 53.75
C GLY A 557 25.63 26.58 54.40
N GLU A 558 24.69 27.14 55.16
CA GLU A 558 23.57 26.41 55.76
C GLU A 558 22.52 26.01 54.72
N THR A 559 21.79 24.92 54.97
CA THR A 559 20.79 24.37 54.03
C THR A 559 19.38 24.23 54.62
N GLU A 560 19.17 24.68 55.85
CA GLU A 560 17.85 24.69 56.50
C GLU A 560 16.98 25.85 55.99
N GLN A 561 15.65 25.68 56.04
CA GLN A 561 14.71 26.73 55.67
C GLN A 561 14.85 27.99 56.55
N SER A 562 15.19 27.80 57.82
CA SER A 562 15.40 28.88 58.77
C SER A 562 16.78 28.78 59.38
N ILE A 563 17.53 29.89 59.38
CA ILE A 563 18.84 29.98 59.99
C ILE A 563 18.85 31.04 61.08
N THR A 564 19.73 30.89 62.07
CA THR A 564 19.98 31.92 63.07
C THR A 564 21.39 32.47 62.90
N VAL A 565 21.50 33.77 62.67
CA VAL A 565 22.76 34.47 62.36
C VAL A 565 23.09 35.50 63.44
N TRP A 566 24.38 35.82 63.59
CA TRP A 566 24.90 36.76 64.60
C TRP A 566 25.82 37.80 63.94
N PRO A 567 25.27 38.72 63.11
CA PRO A 567 26.09 39.71 62.42
C PRO A 567 26.66 40.75 63.38
N THR A 568 27.97 41.03 63.28
CA THR A 568 28.63 42.11 64.04
C THR A 568 28.69 43.42 63.26
N GLN A 569 28.35 43.39 61.97
CA GLN A 569 28.23 44.52 61.07
C GLN A 569 27.04 44.27 60.14
N THR A 570 26.49 45.33 59.55
CA THR A 570 25.42 45.23 58.54
C THR A 570 25.81 44.22 57.45
N THR A 571 25.03 43.15 57.32
CA THR A 571 25.35 42.01 56.45
C THR A 571 24.16 41.70 55.55
N ASP A 572 24.43 41.50 54.27
CA ASP A 572 23.44 41.02 53.30
C ASP A 572 23.50 39.50 53.21
N TYR A 573 22.40 38.84 53.54
CA TYR A 573 22.26 37.39 53.48
C TYR A 573 21.54 36.99 52.21
N GLN A 574 22.15 36.12 51.41
CA GLN A 574 21.54 35.57 50.21
C GLN A 574 21.11 34.13 50.47
N VAL A 575 19.97 33.73 49.91
CA VAL A 575 19.54 32.34 49.84
C VAL A 575 19.25 31.97 48.38
N THR A 576 19.79 30.84 47.96
CA THR A 576 19.38 30.15 46.73
C THR A 576 18.37 29.09 47.10
N VAL A 577 17.21 29.11 46.45
CA VAL A 577 16.10 28.19 46.70
C VAL A 577 15.85 27.37 45.45
N SER A 578 15.72 26.05 45.58
CA SER A 578 15.43 25.15 44.47
C SER A 578 14.19 24.31 44.73
N ASN A 579 13.36 24.14 43.69
CA ASN A 579 12.19 23.25 43.70
C ASN A 579 12.51 21.86 43.14
N ILE A 580 13.40 21.81 42.15
CA ILE A 580 13.89 20.63 41.44
C ILE A 580 15.28 20.98 40.88
N PRO A 581 16.21 20.02 40.73
CA PRO A 581 17.52 20.31 40.17
C PRO A 581 17.44 21.10 38.86
N GLY A 582 18.13 22.24 38.80
CA GLY A 582 18.14 23.15 37.65
C GLY A 582 17.13 24.31 37.71
N CYS A 583 16.13 24.27 38.60
CA CYS A 583 15.19 25.38 38.82
C CYS A 583 15.50 26.08 40.13
N GLU A 584 16.17 27.23 40.05
CA GLU A 584 16.65 27.98 41.21
C GLU A 584 16.17 29.43 41.17
N GLY A 585 15.88 29.98 42.34
CA GLY A 585 15.63 31.40 42.55
C GLY A 585 16.55 31.94 43.65
N ASN A 586 16.78 33.25 43.68
CA ASN A 586 17.59 33.90 44.69
C ASN A 586 16.80 34.99 45.42
N ALA A 587 16.97 35.07 46.73
CA ALA A 587 16.51 36.18 47.55
C ALA A 587 17.65 36.71 48.41
N HIS A 588 17.59 37.99 48.79
CA HIS A 588 18.53 38.61 49.71
C HIS A 588 17.78 39.37 50.80
N HIS A 589 18.38 39.44 51.99
CA HIS A 589 17.88 40.19 53.13
C HIS A 589 19.04 40.81 53.88
N THR A 590 19.04 42.14 53.96
CA THR A 590 20.06 42.89 54.68
C THR A 590 19.64 43.09 56.13
N VAL A 591 20.44 42.57 57.06
CA VAL A 591 20.28 42.83 58.50
C VAL A 591 21.21 43.97 58.89
N GLN A 592 20.64 45.11 59.27
CA GLN A 592 21.39 46.26 59.77
C GLN A 592 21.71 46.11 61.26
N VAL A 593 22.97 46.30 61.63
CA VAL A 593 23.41 46.27 63.03
C VAL A 593 23.47 47.70 63.57
N LEU A 594 22.47 48.09 64.34
CA LEU A 594 22.41 49.39 65.02
C LEU A 594 23.31 49.34 66.27
N GLY A 595 24.36 50.15 66.27
CA GLY A 595 25.37 50.13 67.34
C GLY A 595 26.79 50.40 66.86
N ALA A 596 27.04 50.38 65.55
CA ALA A 596 28.31 50.88 64.97
C ALA A 596 28.35 52.42 64.94
N SER A 597 28.18 53.09 66.07
CA SER A 597 28.64 54.47 66.24
C SER A 597 30.08 54.43 66.72
N ALA A 598 30.97 55.03 65.91
CA ALA A 598 32.29 55.44 66.38
C ALA A 598 32.10 56.51 67.46
N THR A 599 32.04 56.12 68.72
CA THR A 599 32.08 57.02 69.87
C THR A 599 32.96 56.42 70.95
N ASP A 600 34.11 57.06 71.15
CA ASP A 600 35.12 56.93 72.19
C ASP A 600 34.95 55.77 73.19
N GLU A 601 35.84 54.79 73.05
CA GLU A 601 36.13 53.80 74.08
C GLU A 601 36.42 54.49 75.42
N ALA A 602 35.65 54.17 76.45
CA ALA A 602 36.27 54.07 77.76
C ALA A 602 37.34 52.98 77.61
N ALA A 603 38.62 53.38 77.66
CA ALA A 603 39.77 52.51 77.39
C ALA A 603 39.57 51.13 78.02
N SER A 604 39.30 50.14 77.16
CA SER A 604 39.19 48.74 77.55
C SER A 604 40.51 48.33 78.21
N ASN A 605 40.43 47.61 79.33
CA ASN A 605 41.63 47.07 79.97
C ASN A 605 42.19 45.87 79.17
N PHE A 606 41.48 45.42 78.13
CA PHE A 606 41.92 44.35 77.23
C PHE A 606 42.09 44.85 75.79
N GLY A 607 43.18 44.44 75.13
CA GLY A 607 43.32 44.57 73.69
C GLY A 607 42.38 43.64 72.92
N ALA A 608 42.58 43.53 71.60
CA ALA A 608 41.85 42.58 70.78
C ALA A 608 42.18 41.14 71.22
N MET A 609 41.15 40.32 71.45
CA MET A 609 41.33 38.88 71.61
C MET A 609 41.42 38.23 70.23
N LYS A 610 42.37 37.33 70.03
CA LYS A 610 42.53 36.51 68.82
C LYS A 610 42.59 35.05 69.22
N ILE A 611 41.96 34.19 68.42
CA ILE A 611 41.97 32.75 68.65
C ILE A 611 42.35 32.03 67.36
N ALA A 612 43.39 31.19 67.42
CA ALA A 612 43.91 30.49 66.25
C ALA A 612 44.49 29.12 66.65
N PRO A 613 44.19 28.03 65.90
CA PRO A 613 43.25 27.98 64.77
C PRO A 613 41.78 28.06 65.20
N ASN A 614 40.92 28.64 64.36
CA ASN A 614 39.47 28.68 64.54
C ASN A 614 38.78 28.64 63.16
N PRO A 615 38.11 27.55 62.76
CA PRO A 615 37.74 26.37 63.56
C PRO A 615 38.94 25.54 64.06
N THR A 616 38.72 24.73 65.09
CA THR A 616 39.70 23.78 65.66
C THR A 616 39.08 22.38 65.81
N THR A 617 39.90 21.33 65.80
CA THR A 617 39.46 19.96 66.17
C THR A 617 39.64 19.73 67.67
N ASP A 618 40.82 20.06 68.21
CA ASP A 618 41.18 19.69 69.59
C ASP A 618 41.47 20.89 70.49
N ALA A 619 42.34 21.81 70.09
CA ALA A 619 42.74 22.93 70.93
C ALA A 619 43.07 24.17 70.11
N THR A 620 42.81 25.34 70.68
CA THR A 620 43.08 26.64 70.04
C THR A 620 43.83 27.58 70.98
N MET A 621 44.64 28.48 70.43
CA MET A 621 45.40 29.44 71.21
C MET A 621 44.64 30.76 71.33
N LEU A 622 44.24 31.11 72.54
CA LEU A 622 43.73 32.45 72.87
C LEU A 622 44.91 33.38 73.11
N THR A 623 44.94 34.51 72.40
CA THR A 623 45.92 35.58 72.59
C THR A 623 45.21 36.91 72.79
N PHE A 624 45.63 37.70 73.78
CA PHE A 624 45.05 39.01 74.07
C PHE A 624 46.07 39.89 74.78
N GLU A 625 45.91 41.20 74.69
CA GLU A 625 46.69 42.15 75.50
C GLU A 625 45.89 42.60 76.71
N SER A 626 46.55 42.91 77.83
CA SER A 626 45.92 43.47 79.03
C SER A 626 46.69 44.70 79.49
N ALA A 627 46.00 45.78 79.85
CA ALA A 627 46.59 46.98 80.44
C ALA A 627 46.93 46.83 81.93
N THR A 628 46.51 45.71 82.55
CA THR A 628 46.67 45.46 84.00
C THR A 628 47.16 44.04 84.28
N THR A 629 47.81 43.86 85.43
CA THR A 629 48.14 42.53 85.98
C THR A 629 47.10 42.18 87.04
N GLY A 630 46.58 40.95 87.02
CA GLY A 630 45.52 40.52 87.94
C GLY A 630 45.03 39.10 87.67
N GLU A 631 43.77 38.84 88.04
CA GLU A 631 43.08 37.60 87.69
C GLU A 631 41.89 37.91 86.77
N ALA A 632 41.71 37.07 85.76
CA ALA A 632 40.50 37.01 84.95
C ALA A 632 39.86 35.63 85.09
N GLN A 633 38.57 35.55 84.84
CA GLN A 633 37.83 34.31 84.75
C GLN A 633 37.58 34.02 83.27
N LEU A 634 38.13 32.93 82.78
CA LEU A 634 37.82 32.39 81.47
C LEU A 634 36.61 31.47 81.58
N SER A 635 35.58 31.71 80.78
CA SER A 635 34.37 30.89 80.72
C SER A 635 34.10 30.48 79.29
N ILE A 636 33.70 29.22 79.08
CA ILE A 636 33.24 28.70 77.80
C ILE A 636 31.80 28.26 78.00
N THR A 637 30.91 28.72 77.13
CA THR A 637 29.48 28.40 77.14
C THR A 637 29.07 27.78 75.81
N ASP A 638 28.13 26.84 75.83
CA ASP A 638 27.53 26.30 74.60
C ASP A 638 26.55 27.31 73.97
N ALA A 639 26.05 27.00 72.77
CA ALA A 639 25.09 27.86 72.06
C ALA A 639 23.76 28.08 72.80
N ARG A 640 23.48 27.35 73.88
CA ARG A 640 22.30 27.52 74.75
C ARG A 640 22.63 28.31 76.03
N GLY A 641 23.84 28.84 76.15
CA GLY A 641 24.33 29.57 77.32
C GLY A 641 24.71 28.66 78.50
N ALA A 642 24.71 27.33 78.33
CA ALA A 642 25.14 26.41 79.38
C ALA A 642 26.65 26.53 79.56
N GLN A 643 27.10 26.78 80.79
CA GLN A 643 28.52 26.96 81.11
C GLN A 643 29.25 25.62 81.06
N MET A 644 30.05 25.41 80.01
CA MET A 644 30.78 24.18 79.74
C MET A 644 32.11 24.12 80.49
N ARG A 645 32.79 25.26 80.64
CA ARG A 645 34.02 25.37 81.42
C ARG A 645 34.16 26.74 82.02
N LYS A 646 34.73 26.80 83.21
CA LYS A 646 35.06 28.04 83.91
C LYS A 646 36.32 27.85 84.74
N GLU A 647 37.31 28.68 84.48
CA GLU A 647 38.58 28.68 85.22
C GLU A 647 39.04 30.11 85.51
N ARG A 648 39.80 30.28 86.60
CA ARG A 648 40.52 31.53 86.85
C ARG A 648 41.90 31.43 86.21
N ILE A 649 42.28 32.48 85.51
CA ILE A 649 43.57 32.64 84.88
C ILE A 649 44.25 33.90 85.40
N ALA A 650 45.55 33.83 85.63
CA ALA A 650 46.34 35.01 85.87
C ALA A 650 46.51 35.78 84.55
N ILE A 651 46.42 37.11 84.62
CA ILE A 651 46.69 38.02 83.51
C ILE A 651 47.86 38.93 83.88
N VAL A 652 48.75 39.18 82.94
CA VAL A 652 49.86 40.14 83.08
C VAL A 652 49.61 41.36 82.22
N ASN A 653 50.13 42.51 82.66
CA ASN A 653 50.19 43.70 81.80
C ASN A 653 51.03 43.37 80.55
N GLY A 654 50.49 43.66 79.36
CA GLY A 654 51.05 43.30 78.06
C GLY A 654 50.37 42.07 77.44
N SER A 655 51.11 41.33 76.62
CA SER A 655 50.58 40.18 75.86
C SER A 655 50.40 38.94 76.73
N ASN A 656 49.24 38.31 76.61
CA ASN A 656 48.85 37.08 77.29
C ASN A 656 48.51 36.02 76.23
N GLN A 657 48.92 34.77 76.47
CA GLN A 657 48.58 33.64 75.61
C GLN A 657 48.13 32.45 76.47
N ARG A 658 47.07 31.78 76.03
CA ARG A 658 46.47 30.65 76.75
C ARG A 658 45.96 29.60 75.74
N SER A 659 46.45 28.37 75.87
CA SER A 659 45.92 27.25 75.11
C SER A 659 44.58 26.79 75.70
N ILE A 660 43.57 26.69 74.85
CA ILE A 660 42.21 26.28 75.18
C ILE A 660 41.95 24.92 74.53
N SER A 661 41.98 23.86 75.35
CA SER A 661 41.59 22.53 74.89
C SER A 661 40.07 22.41 74.84
N LEU A 662 39.54 22.05 73.68
CA LEU A 662 38.14 21.69 73.44
C LEU A 662 38.00 20.18 73.19
N ALA A 663 39.03 19.36 73.45
CA ALA A 663 39.02 17.92 73.16
C ALA A 663 37.79 17.19 73.76
N ASP A 664 37.38 17.55 74.97
CA ASP A 664 36.24 16.93 75.67
C ASP A 664 34.88 17.53 75.30
N PHE A 665 34.84 18.53 74.41
CA PHE A 665 33.62 19.22 74.02
C PHE A 665 33.00 18.54 72.79
N PRO A 666 31.68 18.48 72.65
CA PRO A 666 31.06 18.08 71.37
C PRO A 666 31.50 18.97 70.19
N ALA A 667 31.31 18.51 68.95
CA ALA A 667 31.44 19.40 67.80
C ALA A 667 30.33 20.46 67.84
N GLY A 668 30.67 21.72 67.57
CA GLY A 668 29.73 22.83 67.68
C GLY A 668 30.40 24.19 67.88
N ALA A 669 29.57 25.23 67.92
CA ALA A 669 30.00 26.58 68.23
C ALA A 669 29.89 26.87 69.73
N TYR A 670 30.91 27.52 70.28
CA TYR A 670 30.99 27.91 71.68
C TYR A 670 31.32 29.40 71.80
N GLN A 671 30.81 30.02 72.86
CA GLN A 671 31.17 31.38 73.23
C GLN A 671 32.20 31.33 74.36
N LEU A 672 33.38 31.90 74.07
CA LEU A 672 34.46 32.08 75.03
C LEU A 672 34.36 33.51 75.58
N SER A 673 34.29 33.62 76.90
CA SER A 673 34.18 34.88 77.64
C SER A 673 35.35 35.03 78.61
N LEU A 674 36.11 36.12 78.49
CA LEU A 674 37.13 36.54 79.43
C LEU A 674 36.55 37.64 80.33
N ILE A 675 36.42 37.36 81.62
CA ILE A 675 35.68 38.17 82.58
C ILE A 675 36.64 38.69 83.66
N THR A 676 36.69 39.98 83.89
CA THR A 676 37.34 40.61 85.05
C THR A 676 36.28 41.28 85.93
N GLN A 677 36.72 41.94 87.01
CA GLN A 677 35.81 42.70 87.87
C GLN A 677 35.16 43.90 87.16
N SER A 678 35.80 44.43 86.11
CA SER A 678 35.38 45.66 85.42
C SER A 678 34.94 45.45 83.98
N GLU A 679 35.29 44.33 83.34
CA GLU A 679 35.07 44.13 81.91
C GLU A 679 34.85 42.66 81.54
N VAL A 680 33.99 42.41 80.56
CA VAL A 680 33.80 41.10 79.91
C VAL A 680 34.08 41.25 78.42
N LYS A 681 35.00 40.45 77.88
CA LYS A 681 35.20 40.30 76.43
C LYS A 681 34.81 38.91 75.97
N THR A 682 34.15 38.81 74.83
CA THR A 682 33.66 37.53 74.29
C THR A 682 34.13 37.30 72.86
N MET A 683 34.28 36.03 72.48
CA MET A 683 34.57 35.62 71.11
C MET A 683 34.01 34.22 70.81
N ARG A 684 33.71 33.96 69.55
CA ARG A 684 33.24 32.65 69.10
C ARG A 684 34.41 31.72 68.80
N VAL A 685 34.32 30.48 69.26
CA VAL A 685 35.21 29.38 68.88
C VAL A 685 34.39 28.21 68.33
N VAL A 686 34.82 27.64 67.22
CA VAL A 686 34.14 26.52 66.56
C VAL A 686 34.98 25.26 66.71
N LYS A 687 34.39 24.20 67.28
CA LYS A 687 34.95 22.87 67.28
C LYS A 687 34.36 22.04 66.15
N LEU A 688 35.22 21.55 65.25
CA LEU A 688 34.85 20.57 64.24
C LEU A 688 34.83 19.15 64.83
N LYS A 689 34.07 18.25 64.22
CA LYS A 689 34.13 16.82 64.54
C LYS A 689 35.50 16.30 64.13
N SER A 690 36.20 15.59 65.02
CA SER A 690 37.41 14.86 64.64
C SER A 690 37.03 13.79 63.63
N GLU A 691 37.71 13.73 62.48
CA GLU A 691 37.53 12.65 61.50
C GLU A 691 37.90 11.28 62.07
#